data_AF-A0A0F9PMF8-F1
#
_entry.id   AF-A0A0F9PMF8-F1
#
_cell.length_a   1.000
_cell.length_b   1.000
_cell.length_c   1.000
_cell.angle_alpha   90.00
_cell.angle_beta   90.00
_cell.angle_gamma   90.00
#
_symmetry.space_group_name_H-M   'P 1'
#
loop_
_entity.id
_entity.type
_entity.pdbx_description
1 polymer ?
#
loop_
_entity_poly.entity_id
_entity_poly.type
_entity_poly.pdbx_seq_one_letter_code
_entity_poly.pdbx_strand_id
1 'polypeptide(L)'
;MVAGAKPAFRPFMEEIPATKTIKVSLSPPQQRALFSLKRFVLMIGGTQGGKALPLDTPIACPDGFTTMGALQPGDVVYDEHGRECRVELVTPTMYGHDCYRVEFDDGVSIVADAEHLWRVQTARQRKNQARRSAAEGDDYSILTTAQMQGDLILHARREWRSNYSIDMPAPTQFPERNLPIPPYSFGVWQGDGGSTSSEFYSADPEVAGMVAAEGVLVGAGKAVVQQGKALTYSIGQVGKTRDPLTGVYTANDSISSKLKALGVWGDKHIPDVYLTASVEQRMALLRGLMDTDGYCADDGGCEISTVKPVLARDILTLLRSLGIKARCRKKETKCGTVLGTAWRITFTSDVPVFGLARKQRQHATVRPEVKRRYIRSITPVMSVPVKCIQVDSPNQMYLAGRDFLPTHNTCFGPFWLLREIQRCGPGDYLAVSATYPLMNVNMLGAFLQLFEAQFHLGTFRRSEMTFHFHDGKTRVFFASAANPESIESATALAAWIDEGGQDQFPRQTWEAIIRRLSISQGRVLMTTTPYNLGWVKQELYDRWENGDPDYDVIQFDSIDNPSFPKDEYERARRTMPPWKFEMFYRGRFTRPAGLIYDLFDDHICVIPRFDIDRSWPRYVGHDFGPINMAAIWLAENPATGMFFAYREYHKAGEAAEGHVQTWAEDSKGEVVMRRVGGSPSEDDWRRNFAQAGWPIAKPINRDVEMGIDRVYALTRDNKLFIFDDMVGILHEIMTYSRKLDDQFQPTKVIDDKQKFHRLDALRYIVSDFPTERRDARAGQRNVVKVIGPGGP
;
A
#
# COMPACT_ATOMS: atom_id res chain seq x y z
N MET A 1 25.66 48.36 4.14
CA MET A 1 25.59 47.75 5.48
C MET A 1 24.19 47.99 6.05
N VAL A 2 23.27 47.04 5.87
CA VAL A 2 22.23 46.68 6.86
C VAL A 2 21.96 45.20 6.61
N ALA A 3 22.60 44.34 7.39
CA ALA A 3 22.34 42.91 7.40
C ALA A 3 20.97 42.69 8.05
N GLY A 4 19.96 42.38 7.24
CA GLY A 4 18.66 41.93 7.74
C GLY A 4 18.83 40.59 8.45
N ALA A 5 18.61 40.60 9.76
CA ALA A 5 18.75 39.44 10.63
C ALA A 5 17.90 38.26 10.11
N LYS A 6 18.55 37.12 9.88
CA LYS A 6 17.88 35.82 9.80
C LYS A 6 17.08 35.64 11.11
N PRO A 7 15.80 35.26 11.07
CA PRO A 7 15.06 34.97 12.30
C PRO A 7 15.81 33.86 13.03
N ALA A 8 16.20 34.16 14.28
CA ALA A 8 16.90 33.24 15.14
C ALA A 8 16.04 31.99 15.33
N PHE A 9 16.62 30.86 14.96
CA PHE A 9 16.12 29.51 15.16
C PHE A 9 15.79 29.32 16.66
N ARG A 10 14.51 29.36 17.02
CA ARG A 10 14.02 28.68 18.23
C ARG A 10 13.39 27.38 17.75
N PRO A 11 14.03 26.22 17.96
CA PRO A 11 13.46 24.97 17.53
C PRO A 11 12.21 24.71 18.36
N PHE A 12 11.11 24.40 17.69
CA PHE A 12 9.96 23.69 18.27
C PHE A 12 10.36 22.22 18.62
N MET A 13 11.58 22.01 19.13
CA MET A 13 12.05 20.76 19.76
C MET A 13 11.86 20.79 21.28
N GLU A 14 11.54 21.94 21.88
CA GLU A 14 11.37 22.05 23.34
C GLU A 14 9.97 21.67 23.82
N GLU A 15 8.94 21.66 22.94
CA GLU A 15 7.57 21.28 23.30
C GLU A 15 7.11 19.92 22.76
N ILE A 16 7.89 19.26 21.89
CA ILE A 16 7.81 17.81 21.71
C ILE A 16 8.82 17.24 22.70
N PRO A 17 8.41 16.50 23.76
CA PRO A 17 9.35 16.02 24.75
C PRO A 17 10.46 15.27 24.03
N ALA A 18 11.72 15.58 24.36
CA ALA A 18 12.97 15.08 23.75
C ALA A 18 13.18 13.56 23.87
N THR A 19 12.11 12.78 24.03
CA THR A 19 12.07 11.38 24.43
C THR A 19 11.35 10.46 23.44
N LYS A 20 10.90 10.91 22.25
CA LYS A 20 10.38 10.05 21.17
C LYS A 20 11.11 10.30 19.84
N THR A 21 12.32 9.77 19.70
CA THR A 21 12.99 9.68 18.38
C THR A 21 12.48 8.42 17.67
N ILE A 22 11.52 8.56 16.75
CA ILE A 22 11.12 7.44 15.89
C ILE A 22 12.23 7.22 14.87
N LYS A 23 13.01 6.14 15.03
CA LYS A 23 13.89 5.64 13.96
C LYS A 23 13.00 4.98 12.90
N VAL A 24 12.87 5.62 11.75
CA VAL A 24 12.20 5.06 10.56
C VAL A 24 13.28 4.49 9.65
N SER A 25 13.17 3.22 9.25
CA SER A 25 13.98 2.70 8.14
C SER A 25 13.46 3.28 6.84
N LEU A 26 14.24 4.14 6.22
CA LEU A 26 13.97 4.63 4.88
C LEU A 26 15.00 4.02 3.94
N SER A 27 14.58 3.58 2.76
CA SER A 27 15.51 3.18 1.71
C SER A 27 16.41 4.38 1.34
N PRO A 28 17.61 4.18 0.75
CA PRO A 28 18.47 5.30 0.37
C PRO A 28 17.76 6.37 -0.50
N PRO A 29 16.90 6.01 -1.48
CA PRO A 29 16.07 6.97 -2.19
C PRO A 29 15.10 7.74 -1.29
N GLN A 30 14.43 7.07 -0.36
CA GLN A 30 13.51 7.71 0.59
C GLN A 30 14.25 8.63 1.58
N GLN A 31 15.48 8.27 2.01
CA GLN A 31 16.31 9.15 2.82
C GLN A 31 16.72 10.39 2.04
N ARG A 32 17.14 10.23 0.79
CA ARG A 32 17.47 11.36 -0.10
C ARG A 32 16.26 12.28 -0.27
N ALA A 33 15.06 11.72 -0.48
CA ALA A 33 13.82 12.49 -0.59
C ALA A 33 13.48 13.22 0.71
N LEU A 34 13.60 12.52 1.84
CA LEU A 34 13.35 13.09 3.16
C LEU A 34 14.29 14.25 3.46
N PHE A 35 15.56 14.15 3.11
CA PHE A 35 16.59 15.14 3.46
C PHE A 35 16.88 16.19 2.39
N SER A 36 16.39 16.02 1.17
CA SER A 36 16.45 17.07 0.15
C SER A 36 15.90 18.37 0.73
N LEU A 37 16.49 19.49 0.34
CA LEU A 37 16.07 20.85 0.70
C LEU A 37 15.54 21.61 -0.53
N LYS A 38 15.47 20.94 -1.67
CA LYS A 38 14.96 21.49 -2.93
C LYS A 38 13.46 21.76 -2.81
N ARG A 39 12.99 22.74 -3.59
CA ARG A 39 11.59 23.16 -3.56
C ARG A 39 10.68 22.07 -4.12
N PHE A 40 11.08 21.45 -5.22
CA PHE A 40 10.33 20.37 -5.87
C PHE A 40 11.13 19.08 -5.78
N VAL A 41 10.60 18.10 -5.05
CA VAL A 41 11.21 16.78 -4.90
C VAL A 41 10.31 15.75 -5.58
N LEU A 42 10.79 15.17 -6.67
CA LEU A 42 10.10 14.11 -7.41
C LEU A 42 10.81 12.78 -7.15
N MET A 43 10.12 11.84 -6.53
CA MET A 43 10.60 10.48 -6.32
C MET A 43 9.92 9.54 -7.31
N ILE A 44 10.73 8.93 -8.19
CA ILE A 44 10.29 8.04 -9.26
C ILE A 44 10.84 6.64 -8.98
N GLY A 45 9.96 5.66 -8.83
CA GLY A 45 10.35 4.29 -8.55
C GLY A 45 9.58 3.27 -9.37
N GLY A 46 10.20 2.12 -9.63
CA GLY A 46 9.46 0.93 -10.03
C GLY A 46 8.72 0.28 -8.86
N THR A 47 7.75 -0.59 -9.16
CA THR A 47 6.84 -1.26 -8.19
C THR A 47 7.50 -1.56 -6.83
N GLN A 48 7.03 -0.89 -5.76
CA GLN A 48 7.60 -1.00 -4.42
C GLN A 48 7.24 -2.36 -3.76
N GLY A 49 8.20 -3.29 -3.72
CA GLY A 49 8.21 -4.46 -2.83
C GLY A 49 8.88 -4.13 -1.49
N GLY A 50 8.56 -4.84 -0.40
CA GLY A 50 9.31 -4.67 0.87
C GLY A 50 8.51 -4.80 2.17
N LYS A 51 7.29 -5.36 2.15
CA LYS A 51 6.51 -5.64 3.39
C LYS A 51 5.91 -7.04 3.36
N ALA A 52 6.64 -7.96 2.78
CA ALA A 52 6.15 -9.22 2.27
C ALA A 52 6.36 -10.38 3.25
N LEU A 53 5.39 -11.29 3.28
CA LEU A 53 5.48 -12.57 3.96
C LEU A 53 5.42 -13.71 2.94
N PRO A 54 6.00 -14.89 3.24
CA PRO A 54 5.93 -16.07 2.39
C PRO A 54 4.50 -16.40 1.97
N LEU A 55 4.31 -16.85 0.72
CA LEU A 55 2.97 -17.17 0.19
C LEU A 55 2.20 -18.19 1.02
N ASP A 56 2.89 -19.14 1.64
CA ASP A 56 2.33 -20.20 2.47
C ASP A 56 2.04 -19.76 3.91
N THR A 57 2.38 -18.51 4.27
CA THR A 57 2.10 -17.96 5.60
C THR A 57 0.60 -18.00 5.86
N PRO A 58 0.12 -18.72 6.91
CA PRO A 58 -1.30 -18.74 7.24
C PRO A 58 -1.78 -17.37 7.68
N ILE A 59 -2.96 -16.95 7.24
CA ILE A 59 -3.59 -15.70 7.66
C ILE A 59 -5.00 -16.01 8.18
N ALA A 60 -5.33 -15.48 9.37
CA ALA A 60 -6.63 -15.70 9.99
C ALA A 60 -7.71 -14.83 9.32
N CYS A 61 -8.85 -15.45 9.01
CA CYS A 61 -10.04 -14.86 8.39
C CYS A 61 -11.30 -15.36 9.13
N PRO A 62 -12.46 -14.71 8.98
CA PRO A 62 -13.69 -15.13 9.66
C PRO A 62 -14.06 -16.61 9.45
N ASP A 63 -13.84 -17.13 8.24
CA ASP A 63 -14.15 -18.51 7.87
C ASP A 63 -13.09 -19.53 8.28
N GLY A 64 -11.90 -19.11 8.72
CA GLY A 64 -10.83 -20.00 9.14
C GLY A 64 -9.45 -19.43 8.87
N PHE A 65 -8.54 -20.25 8.34
CA PHE A 65 -7.24 -19.78 7.85
C PHE A 65 -7.19 -19.86 6.33
N THR A 66 -6.72 -18.77 5.72
CA THR A 66 -6.24 -18.76 4.34
C THR A 66 -4.71 -18.68 4.34
N THR A 67 -4.11 -18.43 3.18
CA THR A 67 -2.67 -18.19 3.03
C THR A 67 -2.43 -16.79 2.47
N MET A 68 -1.28 -16.20 2.79
CA MET A 68 -0.84 -14.91 2.25
C MET A 68 -0.93 -14.89 0.71
N GLY A 69 -0.59 -16.00 0.05
CA GLY A 69 -0.68 -16.16 -1.40
C GLY A 69 -2.09 -16.12 -1.98
N ALA A 70 -3.09 -16.54 -1.21
CA ALA A 70 -4.48 -16.64 -1.65
C ALA A 70 -5.29 -15.34 -1.43
N LEU A 71 -4.79 -14.41 -0.62
CA LEU A 71 -5.49 -13.15 -0.32
C LEU A 71 -5.71 -12.28 -1.55
N GLN A 72 -6.86 -11.61 -1.57
CA GLN A 72 -7.31 -10.65 -2.57
C GLN A 72 -7.81 -9.36 -1.91
N PRO A 73 -7.80 -8.21 -2.63
CA PRO A 73 -8.47 -7.01 -2.15
C PRO A 73 -9.95 -7.27 -1.84
N GLY A 74 -10.40 -6.79 -0.68
CA GLY A 74 -11.74 -6.99 -0.14
C GLY A 74 -11.86 -8.11 0.90
N ASP A 75 -10.88 -9.02 0.98
CA ASP A 75 -10.85 -10.08 1.98
C ASP A 75 -10.79 -9.50 3.41
N VAL A 76 -11.32 -10.24 4.39
CA VAL A 76 -11.33 -9.84 5.80
C VAL A 76 -10.28 -10.62 6.58
N VAL A 77 -9.44 -9.89 7.33
CA VAL A 77 -8.40 -10.42 8.23
C VAL A 77 -8.51 -9.75 9.60
N TYR A 78 -7.62 -10.07 10.54
CA TYR A 78 -7.68 -9.52 11.91
C TYR A 78 -6.52 -8.58 12.24
N ASP A 79 -6.83 -7.49 12.95
CA ASP A 79 -5.88 -6.52 13.50
C ASP A 79 -5.26 -7.02 14.83
N GLU A 80 -4.29 -6.28 15.38
CA GLU A 80 -3.62 -6.57 16.65
C GLU A 80 -4.53 -6.50 17.88
N HIS A 81 -5.69 -5.86 17.75
CA HIS A 81 -6.77 -5.84 18.75
C HIS A 81 -7.76 -7.00 18.56
N GLY A 82 -7.47 -7.92 17.64
CA GLY A 82 -8.29 -9.09 17.35
C GLY A 82 -9.59 -8.76 16.61
N ARG A 83 -9.74 -7.54 16.07
CA ARG A 83 -10.94 -7.10 15.35
C ARG A 83 -10.75 -7.29 13.85
N GLU A 84 -11.86 -7.41 13.14
CA GLU A 84 -11.84 -7.52 11.68
C GLU A 84 -11.33 -6.21 11.02
N CYS A 85 -10.54 -6.37 9.98
CA CYS A 85 -10.08 -5.31 9.07
C CYS A 85 -10.05 -5.87 7.63
N ARG A 86 -10.19 -5.00 6.64
CA ARG A 86 -10.25 -5.38 5.22
C ARG A 86 -8.89 -5.25 4.57
N VAL A 87 -8.57 -6.20 3.71
CA VAL A 87 -7.43 -6.12 2.78
C VAL A 87 -7.77 -5.10 1.70
N GLU A 88 -7.05 -4.01 1.64
CA GLU A 88 -7.28 -2.94 0.66
C GLU A 88 -6.48 -3.18 -0.63
N LEU A 89 -5.28 -3.74 -0.49
CA LEU A 89 -4.36 -3.97 -1.60
C LEU A 89 -3.60 -5.27 -1.39
N VAL A 90 -3.34 -5.97 -2.50
CA VAL A 90 -2.48 -7.15 -2.54
C VAL A 90 -1.47 -6.98 -3.66
N THR A 91 -0.19 -7.14 -3.37
CA THR A 91 0.86 -7.06 -4.41
C THR A 91 0.88 -8.32 -5.27
N PRO A 92 1.47 -8.27 -6.48
CA PRO A 92 1.93 -9.49 -7.14
C PRO A 92 2.87 -10.31 -6.25
N THR A 93 3.02 -11.60 -6.56
CA THR A 93 4.01 -12.46 -5.91
C THR A 93 5.41 -11.98 -6.24
N MET A 94 6.25 -11.87 -5.23
CA MET A 94 7.63 -11.43 -5.33
C MET A 94 8.58 -12.59 -4.95
N TYR A 95 9.70 -12.72 -5.64
CA TYR A 95 10.70 -13.80 -5.47
C TYR A 95 12.08 -13.22 -5.12
N GLY A 96 13.08 -14.02 -4.72
CA GLY A 96 14.45 -13.49 -4.61
C GLY A 96 14.69 -12.42 -3.53
N HIS A 97 13.73 -12.15 -2.64
CA HIS A 97 13.89 -11.29 -1.46
C HIS A 97 14.85 -11.94 -0.46
N ASP A 98 15.70 -11.13 0.19
CA ASP A 98 16.39 -11.56 1.40
C ASP A 98 15.36 -11.83 2.49
N CYS A 99 15.30 -13.08 2.94
CA CYS A 99 14.33 -13.54 3.92
C CYS A 99 15.05 -13.88 5.22
N TYR A 100 14.40 -13.61 6.35
CA TYR A 100 14.91 -13.92 7.66
C TYR A 100 13.87 -14.72 8.44
N ARG A 101 14.32 -15.74 9.15
CA ARG A 101 13.53 -16.37 10.22
C ARG A 101 13.70 -15.55 11.49
N VAL A 102 12.60 -14.94 11.91
CA VAL A 102 12.46 -14.22 13.17
C VAL A 102 11.91 -15.20 14.21
N GLU A 103 12.69 -15.51 15.24
CA GLU A 103 12.26 -16.39 16.34
C GLU A 103 12.02 -15.58 17.61
N PHE A 104 10.98 -15.94 18.36
CA PHE A 104 10.58 -15.27 19.60
C PHE A 104 10.90 -16.13 20.83
N ASP A 105 10.92 -15.51 22.00
CA ASP A 105 11.27 -16.17 23.27
C ASP A 105 10.24 -17.22 23.72
N ASP A 106 9.03 -17.22 23.18
CA ASP A 106 8.01 -18.24 23.43
C ASP A 106 8.07 -19.42 22.45
N GLY A 107 9.05 -19.42 21.54
CA GLY A 107 9.29 -20.48 20.56
C GLY A 107 8.53 -20.29 19.24
N VAL A 108 7.80 -19.19 19.07
CA VAL A 108 7.21 -18.85 17.77
C VAL A 108 8.30 -18.45 16.79
N SER A 109 8.10 -18.78 15.51
CA SER A 109 8.93 -18.23 14.44
C SER A 109 8.09 -17.90 13.22
N ILE A 110 8.52 -16.90 12.47
CA ILE A 110 7.97 -16.54 11.17
C ILE A 110 9.11 -16.18 10.22
N VAL A 111 8.93 -16.47 8.94
CA VAL A 111 9.83 -15.98 7.91
C VAL A 111 9.25 -14.68 7.37
N ALA A 112 10.06 -13.64 7.32
CA ALA A 112 9.68 -12.34 6.80
C ALA A 112 10.79 -11.79 5.92
N ASP A 113 10.45 -10.94 4.97
CA ASP A 113 11.45 -10.27 4.16
C ASP A 113 12.29 -9.27 4.98
N ALA A 114 13.46 -8.92 4.47
CA ALA A 114 14.41 -8.00 5.08
C ALA A 114 13.80 -6.64 5.46
N GLU A 115 12.88 -6.15 4.63
CA GLU A 115 12.25 -4.85 4.75
C GLU A 115 10.90 -4.91 5.48
N HIS A 116 10.41 -6.11 5.81
CA HIS A 116 9.20 -6.31 6.59
C HIS A 116 9.23 -5.50 7.89
N LEU A 117 8.14 -4.77 8.16
CA LEU A 117 8.09 -3.80 9.25
C LEU A 117 7.45 -4.37 10.50
N TRP A 118 8.04 -4.02 11.63
CA TRP A 118 7.64 -4.49 12.95
C TRP A 118 7.44 -3.31 13.88
N ARG A 119 6.27 -3.24 14.52
CA ARG A 119 6.03 -2.35 15.67
C ARG A 119 6.64 -2.96 16.92
N VAL A 120 7.80 -2.46 17.33
CA VAL A 120 8.61 -3.00 18.43
C VAL A 120 8.86 -1.98 19.53
N GLN A 121 9.14 -2.47 20.74
CA GLN A 121 9.79 -1.70 21.79
C GLN A 121 11.25 -2.12 21.91
N THR A 122 12.14 -1.16 22.12
CA THR A 122 13.53 -1.40 22.54
C THR A 122 13.63 -1.62 24.04
N ALA A 123 14.73 -2.20 24.52
CA ALA A 123 14.95 -2.39 25.95
C ALA A 123 15.02 -1.05 26.70
N ARG A 124 15.53 0.00 26.03
CA ARG A 124 15.55 1.36 26.56
C ARG A 124 14.13 1.92 26.68
N GLN A 125 13.30 1.80 25.65
CA GLN A 125 11.90 2.25 25.68
C GLN A 125 11.11 1.52 26.78
N ARG A 126 11.25 0.19 26.89
CA ARG A 126 10.61 -0.57 27.98
C ARG A 126 11.01 -0.09 29.37
N LYS A 127 12.30 0.21 29.59
CA LYS A 127 12.81 0.72 30.87
C LYS A 127 12.28 2.12 31.18
N ASN A 128 12.13 2.97 30.16
CA ASN A 128 11.57 4.30 30.31
C ASN A 128 10.07 4.27 30.56
N GLN A 129 9.32 3.41 29.86
CA GLN A 129 7.87 3.27 30.00
C GLN A 129 7.48 2.80 31.41
N ALA A 130 8.27 1.93 32.04
CA ALA A 130 8.09 1.53 33.44
C ALA A 130 8.21 2.70 34.45
N ARG A 131 8.70 3.86 34.03
CA ARG A 131 8.89 5.07 34.84
C ARG A 131 7.90 6.20 34.50
N ARG A 132 7.09 6.03 33.45
CA ARG A 132 6.13 7.03 32.96
C ARG A 132 4.76 6.84 33.61
N SER A 133 3.99 7.93 33.70
CA SER A 133 2.58 7.86 34.10
C SER A 133 1.72 7.31 32.95
N ALA A 134 0.59 6.66 33.26
CA ALA A 134 -0.28 6.02 32.27
C ALA A 134 -0.86 6.98 31.19
N ALA A 135 -0.77 8.29 31.41
CA ALA A 135 -1.28 9.33 30.50
C ALA A 135 -0.32 9.68 29.34
N GLU A 136 0.96 9.28 29.39
CA GLU A 136 1.98 9.71 28.41
C GLU A 136 2.05 8.87 27.12
N GLY A 137 1.12 7.92 26.96
CA GLY A 137 1.03 7.05 25.80
C GLY A 137 2.21 6.07 25.67
N ASP A 138 2.03 5.04 24.86
CA ASP A 138 3.06 4.04 24.68
C ASP A 138 4.19 4.52 23.76
N ASP A 139 5.37 3.94 23.93
CA ASP A 139 6.60 4.27 23.20
C ASP A 139 7.05 3.06 22.38
N TYR A 140 6.89 3.13 21.06
CA TYR A 140 7.24 2.09 20.09
C TYR A 140 8.10 2.67 18.97
N SER A 141 8.81 1.80 18.26
CA SER A 141 9.53 2.08 17.03
C SER A 141 9.03 1.15 15.92
N ILE A 142 9.00 1.64 14.68
CA ILE A 142 8.72 0.82 13.50
C ILE A 142 10.05 0.52 12.80
N LEU A 143 10.50 -0.73 12.87
CA LEU A 143 11.81 -1.15 12.35
C LEU A 143 11.67 -2.29 11.35
N THR A 144 12.59 -2.39 10.39
CA THR A 144 12.63 -3.52 9.46
C THR A 144 13.27 -4.75 10.11
N THR A 145 13.00 -5.94 9.57
CA THR A 145 13.68 -7.18 9.98
C THR A 145 15.20 -7.04 9.94
N ALA A 146 15.75 -6.46 8.87
CA ALA A 146 17.19 -6.26 8.69
C ALA A 146 17.78 -5.27 9.71
N GLN A 147 17.06 -4.18 10.03
CA GLN A 147 17.52 -3.24 11.05
C GLN A 147 17.64 -3.89 12.43
N MET A 148 16.62 -4.67 12.82
CA MET A 148 16.62 -5.34 14.11
C MET A 148 17.73 -6.41 14.22
N GLN A 149 18.15 -6.98 13.10
CA GLN A 149 19.24 -7.96 13.09
C GLN A 149 20.56 -7.34 13.58
N GLY A 150 20.84 -6.07 13.22
CA GLY A 150 22.14 -5.42 13.46
C GLY A 150 22.47 -5.15 14.94
N ASP A 151 21.46 -4.93 15.79
CA ASP A 151 21.61 -4.61 17.22
C ASP A 151 20.60 -5.37 18.10
N LEU A 152 20.24 -6.59 17.69
CA LEU A 152 19.29 -7.46 18.39
C LEU A 152 19.70 -7.76 19.84
N ILE A 153 21.00 -7.88 20.10
CA ILE A 153 21.55 -8.33 21.38
C ILE A 153 22.22 -7.16 22.11
N LEU A 154 21.77 -6.88 23.33
CA LEU A 154 22.45 -5.96 24.23
C LEU A 154 23.46 -6.74 25.09
N HIS A 155 24.75 -6.46 24.92
CA HIS A 155 25.80 -7.01 25.77
C HIS A 155 25.85 -6.27 27.12
N ALA A 156 25.05 -6.70 28.09
CA ALA A 156 25.22 -6.31 29.48
C ALA A 156 26.10 -7.33 30.21
N ARG A 157 26.95 -6.88 31.15
CA ARG A 157 27.91 -7.70 31.91
C ARG A 157 27.24 -8.97 32.46
N ARG A 158 27.45 -10.10 31.77
CA ARG A 158 27.13 -11.51 32.09
C ARG A 158 25.75 -12.11 31.72
N GLU A 159 24.82 -11.41 31.05
CA GLU A 159 23.55 -12.04 30.62
C GLU A 159 23.07 -11.58 29.22
N TRP A 160 22.47 -12.52 28.46
CA TRP A 160 21.80 -12.26 27.17
C TRP A 160 20.50 -11.49 27.41
N ARG A 161 20.32 -10.37 26.70
CA ARG A 161 19.06 -9.61 26.72
C ARG A 161 18.69 -9.14 25.33
N SER A 162 17.50 -9.54 24.87
CA SER A 162 16.94 -9.04 23.62
C SER A 162 16.65 -7.54 23.71
N ASN A 163 17.07 -6.81 22.68
CA ASN A 163 16.73 -5.41 22.51
C ASN A 163 15.24 -5.25 22.18
N TYR A 164 14.68 -6.11 21.33
CA TYR A 164 13.37 -5.90 20.72
C TYR A 164 12.27 -6.80 21.29
N SER A 165 11.08 -6.22 21.44
CA SER A 165 9.85 -6.96 21.76
C SER A 165 8.66 -6.43 21.00
N ILE A 166 7.73 -7.31 20.63
CA ILE A 166 6.38 -6.96 20.14
C ILE A 166 5.35 -7.24 21.23
N ASP A 167 4.19 -6.61 21.16
CA ASP A 167 3.07 -6.90 22.06
C ASP A 167 2.40 -8.23 21.70
N MET A 168 1.79 -8.87 22.69
CA MET A 168 0.81 -9.92 22.41
C MET A 168 -0.46 -9.27 21.84
N PRO A 169 -1.10 -9.87 20.82
CA PRO A 169 -2.38 -9.37 20.34
C PRO A 169 -3.48 -9.59 21.39
N ALA A 170 -4.57 -8.84 21.27
CA ALA A 170 -5.79 -9.16 22.00
C ALA A 170 -6.44 -10.46 21.44
N PRO A 171 -7.38 -11.09 22.16
CA PRO A 171 -8.07 -12.29 21.67
C PRO A 171 -8.73 -12.03 20.31
N THR A 172 -8.44 -12.89 19.32
CA THR A 172 -9.03 -12.76 17.97
C THR A 172 -10.54 -12.99 18.02
N GLN A 173 -11.34 -12.08 17.49
CA GLN A 173 -12.79 -12.10 17.58
C GLN A 173 -13.39 -12.86 16.38
N PHE A 174 -13.15 -14.17 16.34
CA PHE A 174 -13.84 -15.05 15.40
C PHE A 174 -15.35 -15.09 15.66
N PRO A 175 -16.18 -15.34 14.63
CA PRO A 175 -17.62 -15.49 14.81
C PRO A 175 -17.95 -16.72 15.67
N GLU A 176 -19.08 -16.65 16.36
CA GLU A 176 -19.65 -17.81 17.06
C GLU A 176 -19.99 -18.92 16.06
N ARG A 177 -19.67 -20.17 16.42
CA ARG A 177 -19.87 -21.33 15.54
C ARG A 177 -20.82 -22.35 16.16
N ASN A 178 -21.56 -23.04 15.30
CA ASN A 178 -22.33 -24.21 15.72
C ASN A 178 -21.40 -25.42 15.85
N LEU A 179 -20.97 -25.72 17.07
CA LEU A 179 -19.96 -26.74 17.35
C LEU A 179 -20.62 -28.11 17.59
N PRO A 180 -20.14 -29.21 16.97
CA PRO A 180 -20.77 -30.53 17.11
C PRO A 180 -20.83 -31.04 18.55
N ILE A 181 -19.79 -30.74 19.34
CA ILE A 181 -19.69 -31.05 20.76
C ILE A 181 -19.50 -29.72 21.50
N PRO A 182 -20.24 -29.46 22.60
CA PRO A 182 -20.03 -28.27 23.41
C PRO A 182 -18.57 -28.10 23.85
N PRO A 183 -18.01 -26.87 23.81
CA PRO A 183 -16.57 -26.68 23.92
C PRO A 183 -15.97 -27.16 25.23
N TYR A 184 -16.58 -26.89 26.40
CA TYR A 184 -16.02 -27.34 27.68
C TYR A 184 -15.99 -28.86 27.76
N SER A 185 -17.08 -29.51 27.38
CA SER A 185 -17.23 -30.96 27.31
C SER A 185 -16.22 -31.59 26.36
N PHE A 186 -15.98 -30.95 25.21
CA PHE A 186 -14.95 -31.37 24.27
C PHE A 186 -13.55 -31.24 24.89
N GLY A 187 -13.28 -30.16 25.64
CA GLY A 187 -12.02 -29.97 26.36
C GLY A 187 -11.75 -31.02 27.43
N VAL A 188 -12.78 -31.36 28.20
CA VAL A 188 -12.72 -32.45 29.20
C VAL A 188 -12.40 -33.78 28.53
N TRP A 189 -13.03 -34.09 27.40
CA TRP A 189 -12.73 -35.32 26.66
C TRP A 189 -11.31 -35.30 26.05
N GLN A 190 -10.84 -34.15 25.57
CA GLN A 190 -9.50 -34.02 25.02
C GLN A 190 -8.42 -34.27 26.06
N GLY A 191 -8.62 -33.82 27.31
CA GLY A 191 -7.73 -34.14 28.43
C GLY A 191 -7.89 -35.59 28.90
N ASP A 192 -8.76 -35.79 29.88
CA ASP A 192 -8.99 -37.07 30.56
C ASP A 192 -9.99 -38.02 29.86
N GLY A 193 -10.40 -37.73 28.62
CA GLY A 193 -11.29 -38.64 27.86
C GLY A 193 -10.58 -39.87 27.31
N GLY A 194 -11.31 -40.98 27.16
CA GLY A 194 -10.80 -42.16 26.48
C GLY A 194 -10.61 -41.90 24.97
N SER A 195 -9.42 -42.18 24.43
CA SER A 195 -9.11 -41.88 23.02
C SER A 195 -10.04 -42.57 22.01
N THR A 196 -10.62 -43.71 22.38
CA THR A 196 -11.57 -44.49 21.56
C THR A 196 -12.83 -44.86 22.33
N SER A 197 -13.24 -44.00 23.28
CA SER A 197 -14.48 -44.17 24.04
C SER A 197 -15.11 -42.83 24.35
N SER A 198 -16.44 -42.80 24.44
CA SER A 198 -17.19 -41.62 24.88
C SER A 198 -17.30 -41.62 26.41
N GLU A 199 -16.16 -41.54 27.08
CA GLU A 199 -16.04 -41.45 28.53
C GLU A 199 -14.88 -40.53 28.93
N PHE A 200 -14.91 -40.02 30.16
CA PHE A 200 -13.78 -39.31 30.77
C PHE A 200 -13.61 -39.72 32.24
N TYR A 201 -12.41 -39.51 32.76
CA TYR A 201 -12.06 -39.84 34.14
C TYR A 201 -11.88 -38.55 34.94
N SER A 202 -12.48 -38.44 36.12
CA SER A 202 -12.27 -37.27 36.99
C SER A 202 -12.37 -37.65 38.46
N ALA A 203 -11.51 -37.06 39.29
CA ALA A 203 -11.63 -37.12 40.74
C ALA A 203 -12.55 -36.01 41.29
N ASP A 204 -12.95 -35.05 40.45
CA ASP A 204 -13.78 -33.90 40.81
C ASP A 204 -15.18 -34.04 40.18
N PRO A 205 -16.22 -34.35 40.98
CA PRO A 205 -17.59 -34.48 40.48
C PRO A 205 -18.16 -33.19 39.86
N GLU A 206 -17.61 -32.03 40.23
CA GLU A 206 -17.98 -30.73 39.66
C GLU A 206 -17.72 -30.66 38.15
N VAL A 207 -16.69 -31.33 37.64
CA VAL A 207 -16.41 -31.44 36.20
C VAL A 207 -17.57 -32.11 35.47
N ALA A 208 -18.13 -33.18 36.04
CA ALA A 208 -19.32 -33.84 35.48
C ALA A 208 -20.56 -32.94 35.51
N GLY A 209 -20.70 -32.11 36.54
CA GLY A 209 -21.75 -31.08 36.62
C GLY A 209 -21.62 -30.03 35.52
N MET A 210 -20.40 -29.55 35.25
CA MET A 210 -20.12 -28.58 34.19
C MET A 210 -20.35 -29.14 32.79
N VAL A 211 -19.98 -30.41 32.55
CA VAL A 211 -20.32 -31.12 31.29
C VAL A 211 -21.83 -31.24 31.12
N ALA A 212 -22.56 -31.61 32.18
CA ALA A 212 -24.02 -31.69 32.15
C ALA A 212 -24.69 -30.32 31.92
N ALA A 213 -24.11 -29.23 32.44
CA ALA A 213 -24.62 -27.87 32.26
C ALA A 213 -24.54 -27.38 30.80
N GLU A 214 -23.63 -27.92 29.98
CA GLU A 214 -23.60 -27.69 28.53
C GLU A 214 -24.62 -28.55 27.75
N GLY A 215 -25.49 -29.29 28.45
CA GLY A 215 -26.52 -30.14 27.84
C GLY A 215 -26.02 -31.53 27.41
N VAL A 216 -24.79 -31.91 27.77
CA VAL A 216 -24.26 -33.26 27.50
C VAL A 216 -24.73 -34.22 28.59
N LEU A 217 -25.42 -35.29 28.20
CA LEU A 217 -25.85 -36.33 29.14
C LEU A 217 -24.64 -37.04 29.76
N VAL A 218 -24.54 -37.04 31.09
CA VAL A 218 -23.50 -37.75 31.85
C VAL A 218 -24.11 -38.96 32.56
N GLY A 219 -23.48 -40.12 32.46
CA GLY A 219 -23.92 -41.37 33.11
C GLY A 219 -24.92 -42.23 32.30
N ALA A 220 -25.15 -41.91 31.02
CA ALA A 220 -26.04 -42.69 30.17
C ALA A 220 -25.39 -44.02 29.71
N GLY A 221 -25.73 -45.13 30.39
CA GLY A 221 -25.53 -46.50 29.87
C GLY A 221 -24.55 -47.41 30.60
N LYS A 222 -23.80 -46.92 31.60
CA LYS A 222 -23.05 -47.73 32.57
C LYS A 222 -22.98 -46.99 33.92
N ALA A 223 -22.95 -47.73 35.03
CA ALA A 223 -22.76 -47.15 36.36
C ALA A 223 -21.45 -46.37 36.43
N VAL A 224 -21.41 -45.28 37.20
CA VAL A 224 -20.16 -44.61 37.59
C VAL A 224 -19.31 -45.64 38.34
N VAL A 225 -18.25 -46.12 37.69
CA VAL A 225 -17.35 -47.11 38.31
C VAL A 225 -16.21 -46.36 38.98
N GLN A 226 -16.04 -46.61 40.27
CA GLN A 226 -14.90 -46.11 41.03
C GLN A 226 -13.66 -46.95 40.69
N GLN A 227 -12.63 -46.30 40.13
CA GLN A 227 -11.30 -46.90 39.94
C GLN A 227 -10.30 -46.12 40.80
N GLY A 228 -10.00 -46.66 41.99
CA GLY A 228 -9.14 -45.98 42.95
C GLY A 228 -9.78 -44.67 43.46
N LYS A 229 -9.08 -43.53 43.31
CA LYS A 229 -9.55 -42.21 43.75
C LYS A 229 -10.37 -41.45 42.69
N ALA A 230 -10.48 -41.95 41.46
CA ALA A 230 -11.18 -41.29 40.36
C ALA A 230 -12.44 -42.05 39.94
N LEU A 231 -13.41 -41.31 39.37
CA LEU A 231 -14.66 -41.82 38.84
C LEU A 231 -14.63 -41.82 37.31
N THR A 232 -15.24 -42.84 36.69
CA THR A 232 -15.43 -42.90 35.24
C THR A 232 -16.82 -42.40 34.87
N TYR A 233 -16.90 -41.43 33.96
CA TYR A 233 -18.14 -40.82 33.50
C TYR A 233 -18.35 -41.11 32.02
N SER A 234 -19.43 -41.82 31.66
CA SER A 234 -19.85 -41.95 30.26
C SER A 234 -20.56 -40.69 29.79
N ILE A 235 -20.27 -40.23 28.57
CA ILE A 235 -20.88 -39.03 27.97
C ILE A 235 -21.69 -39.38 26.72
N GLY A 236 -22.92 -38.86 26.64
CA GLY A 236 -23.88 -39.13 25.58
C GLY A 236 -24.60 -40.48 25.71
N GLN A 237 -25.65 -40.69 24.92
CA GLN A 237 -26.42 -41.95 24.92
C GLN A 237 -25.65 -43.09 24.23
N VAL A 238 -25.89 -44.33 24.66
CA VAL A 238 -25.42 -45.55 23.97
C VAL A 238 -26.19 -45.68 22.66
N GLY A 239 -25.67 -45.06 21.61
CA GLY A 239 -26.30 -45.00 20.31
C GLY A 239 -26.31 -46.36 19.60
N LYS A 240 -27.45 -47.06 19.67
CA LYS A 240 -27.76 -48.18 18.77
C LYS A 240 -29.17 -48.00 18.22
N THR A 241 -29.36 -47.05 17.30
CA THR A 241 -30.54 -47.02 16.45
C THR A 241 -30.25 -47.89 15.23
N ARG A 242 -30.94 -49.02 15.14
CA ARG A 242 -30.85 -49.93 13.99
C ARG A 242 -31.92 -49.53 12.99
N ASP A 243 -31.54 -49.30 11.75
CA ASP A 243 -32.49 -49.11 10.66
C ASP A 243 -33.38 -50.36 10.55
N PRO A 244 -34.71 -50.24 10.70
CA PRO A 244 -35.62 -51.40 10.67
C PRO A 244 -35.75 -52.06 9.29
N LEU A 245 -35.37 -51.37 8.21
CA LEU A 245 -35.43 -51.86 6.83
C LEU A 245 -34.10 -52.47 6.38
N THR A 246 -32.97 -51.86 6.74
CA THR A 246 -31.64 -52.29 6.25
C THR A 246 -30.86 -53.11 7.29
N GLY A 247 -31.27 -53.07 8.57
CA GLY A 247 -30.55 -53.70 9.66
C GLY A 247 -29.21 -53.04 10.01
N VAL A 248 -28.85 -51.95 9.31
CA VAL A 248 -27.61 -51.18 9.46
C VAL A 248 -27.76 -50.19 10.63
N TYR A 249 -26.69 -49.96 11.39
CA TYR A 249 -26.67 -48.91 12.40
C TYR A 249 -26.63 -47.54 11.71
N THR A 250 -27.61 -46.67 11.99
CA THR A 250 -27.60 -45.30 11.46
C THR A 250 -26.67 -44.41 12.29
N ALA A 251 -26.15 -43.34 11.68
CA ALA A 251 -25.44 -42.30 12.38
C ALA A 251 -26.39 -41.65 13.39
N ASN A 252 -26.33 -42.09 14.64
CA ASN A 252 -27.02 -41.42 15.73
C ASN A 252 -26.21 -40.18 16.12
N ASP A 253 -26.89 -39.14 16.60
CA ASP A 253 -26.30 -37.89 17.08
C ASP A 253 -25.48 -38.05 18.39
N SER A 254 -24.94 -39.25 18.64
CA SER A 254 -24.15 -39.55 19.84
C SER A 254 -22.80 -38.86 19.81
N ILE A 255 -22.23 -38.68 21.01
CA ILE A 255 -20.88 -38.15 21.19
C ILE A 255 -19.86 -39.02 20.44
N SER A 256 -19.99 -40.34 20.48
CA SER A 256 -19.10 -41.25 19.74
C SER A 256 -19.13 -41.00 18.22
N SER A 257 -20.31 -40.80 17.65
CA SER A 257 -20.45 -40.47 16.22
C SER A 257 -19.86 -39.10 15.89
N LYS A 258 -20.09 -38.09 16.74
CA LYS A 258 -19.55 -36.73 16.61
C LYS A 258 -18.03 -36.70 16.68
N LEU A 259 -17.43 -37.42 17.62
CA LEU A 259 -15.96 -37.57 17.75
C LEU A 259 -15.35 -38.24 16.52
N LYS A 260 -16.01 -39.24 15.94
CA LYS A 260 -15.58 -39.87 14.68
C LYS A 260 -15.70 -38.92 13.49
N ALA A 261 -16.80 -38.17 13.39
CA ALA A 261 -17.03 -37.20 12.34
C ALA A 261 -16.02 -36.03 12.40
N LEU A 262 -15.60 -35.63 13.60
CA LEU A 262 -14.53 -34.66 13.83
C LEU A 262 -13.12 -35.22 13.57
N GLY A 263 -12.97 -36.52 13.30
CA GLY A 263 -11.68 -37.15 13.05
C GLY A 263 -10.80 -37.34 14.29
N VAL A 264 -11.30 -37.07 15.49
CA VAL A 264 -10.51 -37.09 16.74
C VAL A 264 -10.51 -38.46 17.43
N TRP A 265 -11.35 -39.39 16.97
CA TRP A 265 -11.46 -40.75 17.52
C TRP A 265 -10.18 -41.56 17.24
N GLY A 266 -9.44 -41.89 18.30
CA GLY A 266 -8.13 -42.56 18.25
C GLY A 266 -6.97 -41.60 17.98
N ASP A 267 -7.25 -40.37 17.53
CA ASP A 267 -6.26 -39.36 17.16
C ASP A 267 -6.62 -37.98 17.72
N LYS A 268 -6.48 -37.82 19.04
CA LYS A 268 -6.81 -36.57 19.74
C LYS A 268 -6.01 -35.38 19.18
N HIS A 269 -6.73 -34.43 18.60
CA HIS A 269 -6.27 -33.12 18.12
C HIS A 269 -7.43 -32.12 18.23
N ILE A 270 -7.19 -30.81 18.14
CA ILE A 270 -8.28 -29.81 18.19
C ILE A 270 -8.60 -29.37 16.75
N PRO A 271 -9.80 -29.68 16.22
CA PRO A 271 -10.16 -29.30 14.86
C PRO A 271 -10.23 -27.77 14.67
N ASP A 272 -9.92 -27.28 13.46
CA ASP A 272 -9.87 -25.85 13.15
C ASP A 272 -11.21 -25.13 13.46
N VAL A 273 -12.36 -25.81 13.32
CA VAL A 273 -13.68 -25.24 13.68
C VAL A 273 -13.78 -24.80 15.15
N TYR A 274 -13.01 -25.43 16.05
CA TYR A 274 -12.89 -25.00 17.45
C TYR A 274 -11.81 -23.94 17.64
N LEU A 275 -10.71 -24.00 16.89
CA LEU A 275 -9.61 -23.02 16.97
C LEU A 275 -9.99 -21.65 16.40
N THR A 276 -11.02 -21.59 15.55
CA THR A 276 -11.57 -20.36 14.96
C THR A 276 -13.03 -20.14 15.38
N ALA A 277 -13.42 -20.64 16.56
CA ALA A 277 -14.69 -20.35 17.22
C ALA A 277 -14.60 -19.05 18.04
N SER A 278 -15.73 -18.56 18.57
CA SER A 278 -15.73 -17.32 19.36
C SER A 278 -14.77 -17.39 20.56
N VAL A 279 -14.42 -16.23 21.11
CA VAL A 279 -13.55 -16.12 22.29
C VAL A 279 -14.13 -16.94 23.45
N GLU A 280 -15.44 -16.88 23.66
CA GLU A 280 -16.17 -17.60 24.71
C GLU A 280 -16.07 -19.11 24.51
N GLN A 281 -16.31 -19.58 23.28
CA GLN A 281 -16.26 -21.01 22.95
C GLN A 281 -14.84 -21.57 23.11
N ARG A 282 -13.81 -20.84 22.65
CA ARG A 282 -12.41 -21.23 22.83
C ARG A 282 -11.97 -21.20 24.29
N MET A 283 -12.45 -20.23 25.06
CA MET A 283 -12.17 -20.18 26.50
C MET A 283 -12.84 -21.34 27.24
N ALA A 284 -14.07 -21.70 26.89
CA ALA A 284 -14.75 -22.87 27.46
C ALA A 284 -13.99 -24.17 27.15
N LEU A 285 -13.51 -24.34 25.91
CA LEU A 285 -12.64 -25.45 25.51
C LEU A 285 -11.35 -25.51 26.34
N LEU A 286 -10.68 -24.37 26.50
CA LEU A 286 -9.48 -24.26 27.31
C LEU A 286 -9.76 -24.64 28.77
N ARG A 287 -10.87 -24.19 29.35
CA ARG A 287 -11.26 -24.53 30.72
C ARG A 287 -11.47 -26.03 30.92
N GLY A 288 -12.11 -26.71 29.97
CA GLY A 288 -12.27 -28.17 30.04
C GLY A 288 -10.94 -28.92 30.04
N LEU A 289 -9.99 -28.48 29.19
CA LEU A 289 -8.62 -29.02 29.17
C LEU A 289 -7.86 -28.75 30.48
N MET A 290 -8.00 -27.55 31.03
CA MET A 290 -7.27 -27.15 32.24
C MET A 290 -7.87 -27.76 33.51
N ASP A 291 -9.19 -27.96 33.56
CA ASP A 291 -9.86 -28.60 34.70
C ASP A 291 -9.54 -30.09 34.81
N THR A 292 -9.19 -30.74 33.71
CA THR A 292 -8.70 -32.12 33.67
C THR A 292 -7.19 -32.16 33.90
N ASP A 293 -6.41 -31.96 32.83
CA ASP A 293 -4.96 -32.12 32.78
C ASP A 293 -4.16 -30.89 33.22
N GLY A 294 -4.83 -29.77 33.49
CA GLY A 294 -4.19 -28.52 33.87
C GLY A 294 -3.84 -28.43 35.36
N TYR A 295 -2.74 -27.74 35.62
CA TYR A 295 -2.24 -27.42 36.95
C TYR A 295 -1.90 -25.93 37.05
N CYS A 296 -2.23 -25.32 38.20
CA CYS A 296 -1.81 -23.98 38.57
C CYS A 296 -0.90 -24.07 39.79
N ALA A 297 0.34 -23.59 39.66
CA ALA A 297 1.29 -23.45 40.74
C ALA A 297 0.89 -22.28 41.67
N ASP A 298 1.50 -22.25 42.86
CA ASP A 298 1.21 -21.24 43.88
C ASP A 298 1.66 -19.82 43.49
N ASP A 299 2.54 -19.69 42.50
CA ASP A 299 2.98 -18.42 41.90
C ASP A 299 2.09 -17.97 40.71
N GLY A 300 0.94 -18.62 40.52
CA GLY A 300 -0.01 -18.36 39.43
C GLY A 300 0.43 -18.91 38.07
N GLY A 301 1.57 -19.60 37.99
CA GLY A 301 2.03 -20.27 36.77
C GLY A 301 1.12 -21.44 36.39
N CYS A 302 0.63 -21.43 35.16
CA CYS A 302 -0.25 -22.47 34.62
C CYS A 302 0.52 -23.44 33.73
N GLU A 303 0.13 -24.71 33.79
CA GLU A 303 0.72 -25.77 33.00
C GLU A 303 -0.32 -26.79 32.55
N ILE A 304 -0.11 -27.33 31.35
CA ILE A 304 -0.76 -28.55 30.87
C ILE A 304 0.29 -29.40 30.14
N SER A 305 0.24 -30.71 30.29
CA SER A 305 1.16 -31.64 29.63
C SER A 305 0.40 -32.70 28.83
N THR A 306 0.91 -33.06 27.66
CA THR A 306 0.36 -34.16 26.87
C THR A 306 1.47 -34.97 26.22
N VAL A 307 1.22 -36.26 25.94
CA VAL A 307 2.12 -37.13 25.17
C VAL A 307 1.78 -37.14 23.66
N LYS A 308 0.80 -36.32 23.24
CA LYS A 308 0.37 -36.20 21.85
C LYS A 308 0.92 -34.90 21.25
N PRO A 309 1.87 -34.95 20.28
CA PRO A 309 2.50 -33.75 19.74
C PRO A 309 1.53 -32.83 19.00
N VAL A 310 0.56 -33.40 18.26
CA VAL A 310 -0.45 -32.63 17.51
C VAL A 310 -1.34 -31.87 18.49
N LEU A 311 -1.89 -32.54 19.49
CA LEU A 311 -2.67 -31.90 20.55
C LEU A 311 -1.87 -30.80 21.26
N ALA A 312 -0.57 -31.01 21.54
CA ALA A 312 0.26 -29.97 22.16
C ALA A 312 0.37 -28.71 21.30
N ARG A 313 0.54 -28.87 19.97
CA ARG A 313 0.56 -27.76 19.01
C ARG A 313 -0.80 -27.05 18.97
N ASP A 314 -1.89 -27.79 18.97
CA ASP A 314 -3.22 -27.19 18.83
C ASP A 314 -3.65 -26.46 20.12
N ILE A 315 -3.28 -26.97 21.30
CA ILE A 315 -3.44 -26.24 22.58
C ILE A 315 -2.64 -24.93 22.55
N LEU A 316 -1.45 -24.94 21.97
CA LEU A 316 -0.62 -23.75 21.84
C LEU A 316 -1.26 -22.71 20.92
N THR A 317 -1.82 -23.14 19.78
CA THR A 317 -2.63 -22.29 18.90
C THR A 317 -3.85 -21.73 19.63
N LEU A 318 -4.57 -22.57 20.40
CA LEU A 318 -5.73 -22.16 21.19
C LEU A 318 -5.37 -21.04 22.18
N LEU A 319 -4.31 -21.24 22.98
CA LEU A 319 -3.82 -20.22 23.93
C LEU A 319 -3.45 -18.92 23.22
N ARG A 320 -2.69 -19.00 22.12
CA ARG A 320 -2.23 -17.82 21.37
C ARG A 320 -3.36 -17.05 20.71
N SER A 321 -4.36 -17.76 20.20
CA SER A 321 -5.58 -17.17 19.63
C SER A 321 -6.42 -16.41 20.68
N LEU A 322 -6.27 -16.75 21.97
CA LEU A 322 -6.86 -16.05 23.11
C LEU A 322 -5.96 -14.92 23.65
N GLY A 323 -4.89 -14.55 22.94
CA GLY A 323 -3.93 -13.53 23.39
C GLY A 323 -3.03 -13.98 24.54
N ILE A 324 -2.98 -15.27 24.86
CA ILE A 324 -2.18 -15.81 25.98
C ILE A 324 -0.79 -16.24 25.47
N LYS A 325 0.26 -15.66 26.05
CA LYS A 325 1.64 -16.05 25.75
C LYS A 325 1.95 -17.40 26.40
N ALA A 326 2.27 -18.40 25.58
CA ALA A 326 2.53 -19.75 26.04
C ALA A 326 3.79 -20.33 25.37
N ARG A 327 4.51 -21.18 26.10
CA ARG A 327 5.71 -21.89 25.64
C ARG A 327 5.52 -23.38 25.78
N CYS A 328 5.91 -24.14 24.76
CA CYS A 328 5.97 -25.60 24.81
C CYS A 328 7.42 -26.08 24.98
N ARG A 329 7.66 -27.08 25.82
CA ARG A 329 8.95 -27.76 25.97
C ARG A 329 8.78 -29.27 25.91
N LYS A 330 9.72 -29.95 25.24
CA LYS A 330 9.84 -31.41 25.27
C LYS A 330 10.41 -31.84 26.64
N LYS A 331 9.80 -32.84 27.27
CA LYS A 331 10.24 -33.43 28.54
C LYS A 331 10.30 -34.94 28.39
N GLU A 332 11.40 -35.55 28.84
CA GLU A 332 11.48 -37.00 28.97
C GLU A 332 10.65 -37.45 30.17
N THR A 333 9.75 -38.41 29.96
CA THR A 333 9.01 -39.04 31.06
C THR A 333 9.86 -40.15 31.66
N LYS A 334 9.96 -40.20 33.00
CA LYS A 334 10.75 -41.20 33.73
C LYS A 334 9.90 -41.87 34.80
N CYS A 335 9.97 -43.19 34.88
CA CYS A 335 9.54 -43.98 36.04
C CYS A 335 10.61 -45.05 36.30
N GLY A 336 11.66 -44.68 37.05
CA GLY A 336 12.90 -45.47 37.17
C GLY A 336 13.77 -45.47 35.90
N THR A 337 13.18 -45.62 34.72
CA THR A 337 13.82 -45.54 33.38
C THR A 337 13.06 -44.56 32.48
N VAL A 338 13.67 -44.06 31.40
CA VAL A 338 13.00 -43.19 30.41
C VAL A 338 11.90 -44.00 29.71
N LEU A 339 10.64 -43.57 29.86
CA LEU A 339 9.44 -44.25 29.35
C LEU A 339 8.91 -43.63 28.04
N GLY A 340 9.25 -42.37 27.74
CA GLY A 340 8.76 -41.69 26.55
C GLY A 340 9.01 -40.18 26.55
N THR A 341 8.36 -39.52 25.59
CA THR A 341 8.38 -38.06 25.44
C THR A 341 7.01 -37.48 25.81
N ALA A 342 7.00 -36.42 26.61
CA ALA A 342 5.85 -35.55 26.82
C ALA A 342 6.16 -34.11 26.37
N TRP A 343 5.11 -33.35 26.08
CA TRP A 343 5.13 -31.95 25.72
C TRP A 343 4.46 -31.16 26.83
N ARG A 344 5.26 -30.34 27.52
CA ARG A 344 4.84 -29.51 28.64
C ARG A 344 4.60 -28.09 28.15
N ILE A 345 3.38 -27.59 28.27
CA ILE A 345 3.00 -26.23 27.91
C ILE A 345 2.88 -25.43 29.19
N THR A 346 3.59 -24.32 29.26
CA THR A 346 3.61 -23.42 30.43
C THR A 346 3.25 -22.01 30.01
N PHE A 347 2.42 -21.35 30.80
CA PHE A 347 1.97 -19.98 30.57
C PHE A 347 1.55 -19.31 31.87
N THR A 348 1.31 -18.01 31.80
CA THR A 348 0.69 -17.25 32.89
C THR A 348 -0.46 -16.45 32.27
N SER A 349 -1.57 -16.35 32.97
CA SER A 349 -2.77 -15.66 32.48
C SER A 349 -3.36 -14.81 33.61
N ASP A 350 -3.79 -13.60 33.26
CA ASP A 350 -4.64 -12.71 34.07
C ASP A 350 -6.13 -12.98 33.84
N VAL A 351 -6.47 -13.83 32.87
CA VAL A 351 -7.84 -14.28 32.60
C VAL A 351 -8.05 -15.68 33.19
N PRO A 352 -9.20 -15.96 33.84
CA PRO A 352 -9.51 -17.27 34.41
C PRO A 352 -9.58 -18.38 33.36
N VAL A 353 -8.60 -19.31 33.40
CA VAL A 353 -8.50 -20.45 32.47
C VAL A 353 -8.96 -21.78 33.07
N PHE A 354 -9.42 -21.79 34.32
CA PHE A 354 -10.01 -22.95 34.99
C PHE A 354 -11.50 -22.70 35.25
N GLY A 355 -12.33 -23.72 35.18
CA GLY A 355 -13.71 -23.68 35.67
C GLY A 355 -13.77 -24.02 37.16
N LEU A 356 -12.93 -24.96 37.62
CA LEU A 356 -12.88 -25.41 39.01
C LEU A 356 -12.31 -24.35 39.95
N ALA A 357 -13.09 -23.92 40.93
CA ALA A 357 -12.69 -22.91 41.92
C ALA A 357 -11.38 -23.28 42.64
N ARG A 358 -11.17 -24.57 42.97
CA ARG A 358 -9.94 -25.03 43.66
C ARG A 358 -8.64 -24.86 42.83
N LYS A 359 -8.76 -24.82 41.49
CA LYS A 359 -7.66 -24.67 40.54
C LYS A 359 -7.47 -23.22 40.10
N GLN A 360 -8.44 -22.34 40.33
CA GLN A 360 -8.36 -20.89 40.09
C GLN A 360 -7.46 -20.18 41.11
N ARG A 361 -6.16 -20.50 41.07
CA ARG A 361 -5.11 -19.87 41.90
C ARG A 361 -4.32 -18.80 41.14
N GLN A 362 -4.80 -18.42 39.95
CA GLN A 362 -4.15 -17.47 39.07
C GLN A 362 -4.17 -16.07 39.69
N HIS A 363 -3.08 -15.32 39.52
CA HIS A 363 -3.03 -13.93 39.96
C HIS A 363 -3.90 -13.05 39.06
N ALA A 364 -4.65 -12.12 39.67
CA ALA A 364 -5.45 -11.12 38.94
C ALA A 364 -4.59 -10.16 38.11
N THR A 365 -3.29 -10.09 38.37
CA THR A 365 -2.31 -9.31 37.61
C THR A 365 -1.13 -10.18 37.21
N VAL A 366 -0.67 -10.01 35.97
CA VAL A 366 0.52 -10.69 35.45
C VAL A 366 1.68 -9.72 35.28
N ARG A 367 2.89 -10.26 35.27
CA ARG A 367 4.08 -9.45 34.99
C ARG A 367 4.04 -8.91 33.55
N PRO A 368 4.51 -7.68 33.28
CA PRO A 368 4.47 -7.09 31.93
C PRO A 368 5.13 -7.94 30.84
N GLU A 369 6.11 -8.77 31.18
CA GLU A 369 6.81 -9.68 30.26
C GLU A 369 5.91 -10.77 29.67
N VAL A 370 4.78 -11.06 30.32
CA VAL A 370 3.78 -12.02 29.84
C VAL A 370 2.98 -11.45 28.67
N LYS A 371 2.86 -10.11 28.58
CA LYS A 371 2.11 -9.40 27.54
C LYS A 371 2.95 -9.04 26.31
N ARG A 372 4.19 -9.52 26.21
CA ARG A 372 5.13 -9.19 25.12
C ARG A 372 5.89 -10.41 24.64
N ARG A 373 6.19 -10.50 23.35
CA ARG A 373 7.14 -11.48 22.79
C ARG A 373 8.47 -10.81 22.51
N TYR A 374 9.55 -11.38 23.02
CA TYR A 374 10.89 -10.88 22.80
C TYR A 374 11.51 -11.55 21.58
N ILE A 375 12.11 -10.77 20.69
CA ILE A 375 12.79 -11.31 19.52
C ILE A 375 14.09 -11.97 19.98
N ARG A 376 14.19 -13.28 19.80
CA ARG A 376 15.31 -14.10 20.26
C ARG A 376 16.43 -14.20 19.23
N SER A 377 16.07 -14.40 17.97
CA SER A 377 17.01 -14.53 16.86
C SER A 377 16.39 -13.98 15.57
N ILE A 378 17.24 -13.44 14.70
CA ILE A 378 16.90 -13.06 13.33
C ILE A 378 17.99 -13.70 12.47
N THR A 379 17.64 -14.76 11.75
CA THR A 379 18.59 -15.59 11.01
C THR A 379 18.27 -15.55 9.53
N PRO A 380 19.24 -15.26 8.64
CA PRO A 380 19.01 -15.34 7.19
C PRO A 380 18.54 -16.74 6.81
N VAL A 381 17.57 -16.82 5.91
CA VAL A 381 17.10 -18.07 5.29
C VAL A 381 17.20 -17.96 3.77
N MET A 382 17.10 -19.09 3.08
CA MET A 382 16.97 -19.06 1.63
C MET A 382 15.75 -18.22 1.23
N SER A 383 15.90 -17.44 0.16
CA SER A 383 14.80 -16.67 -0.39
C SER A 383 13.61 -17.57 -0.71
N VAL A 384 12.41 -17.12 -0.35
CA VAL A 384 11.14 -17.80 -0.67
C VAL A 384 10.22 -16.83 -1.41
N PRO A 385 9.23 -17.32 -2.18
CA PRO A 385 8.20 -16.48 -2.75
C PRO A 385 7.42 -15.77 -1.64
N VAL A 386 7.30 -14.45 -1.72
CA VAL A 386 6.64 -13.59 -0.74
C VAL A 386 5.58 -12.70 -1.39
N LYS A 387 4.61 -12.21 -0.62
CA LYS A 387 3.58 -11.27 -1.06
C LYS A 387 3.26 -10.30 0.07
N CYS A 388 2.88 -9.08 -0.28
CA CYS A 388 2.49 -8.04 0.66
C CYS A 388 1.00 -7.75 0.52
N ILE A 389 0.39 -7.38 1.64
CA ILE A 389 -0.99 -6.87 1.71
C ILE A 389 -1.00 -5.54 2.43
N GLN A 390 -1.99 -4.70 2.14
CA GLN A 390 -2.34 -3.53 2.94
C GLN A 390 -3.71 -3.74 3.56
N VAL A 391 -3.91 -3.25 4.78
CA VAL A 391 -5.17 -3.40 5.53
C VAL A 391 -5.68 -2.05 6.01
N ASP A 392 -7.00 -1.91 6.14
CA ASP A 392 -7.67 -0.70 6.61
C ASP A 392 -7.63 -0.50 8.14
N SER A 393 -6.87 -1.35 8.86
CA SER A 393 -6.67 -1.22 10.31
C SER A 393 -6.10 0.17 10.66
N PRO A 394 -6.60 0.86 11.70
CA PRO A 394 -6.08 2.15 12.13
C PRO A 394 -4.57 2.12 12.34
N ASN A 395 -4.06 1.02 12.90
CA ASN A 395 -2.65 0.85 13.18
C ASN A 395 -1.82 0.33 11.99
N GLN A 396 -2.45 0.06 10.84
CA GLN A 396 -1.83 -0.55 9.65
C GLN A 396 -1.15 -1.89 9.97
N MET A 397 -1.75 -2.63 10.91
CA MET A 397 -1.26 -3.89 11.42
C MET A 397 -2.28 -5.02 11.23
N TYR A 398 -1.77 -6.23 11.05
CA TYR A 398 -2.57 -7.45 10.93
C TYR A 398 -1.86 -8.64 11.59
N LEU A 399 -2.64 -9.68 11.89
CA LEU A 399 -2.17 -10.92 12.49
C LEU A 399 -1.71 -11.92 11.43
N ALA A 400 -0.47 -12.38 11.55
CA ALA A 400 0.14 -13.34 10.64
C ALA A 400 0.50 -14.67 11.33
N GLY A 401 0.37 -15.76 10.58
CA GLY A 401 0.64 -17.13 11.02
C GLY A 401 -0.44 -17.73 11.92
N ARG A 402 -0.35 -19.04 12.16
CA ARG A 402 -1.19 -19.75 13.15
C ARG A 402 -0.93 -19.33 14.61
N ASP A 403 0.14 -18.55 14.82
CA ASP A 403 0.55 -18.05 16.12
C ASP A 403 0.10 -16.61 16.40
N PHE A 404 -0.67 -16.02 15.48
CA PHE A 404 -1.28 -14.69 15.58
C PHE A 404 -0.26 -13.58 15.87
N LEU A 405 0.80 -13.51 15.06
CA LEU A 405 1.84 -12.50 15.22
C LEU A 405 1.38 -11.15 14.66
N PRO A 406 1.38 -10.06 15.45
CA PRO A 406 1.09 -8.73 14.95
C PRO A 406 2.26 -8.20 14.10
N THR A 407 1.98 -7.78 12.86
CA THR A 407 2.95 -7.27 11.87
C THR A 407 2.48 -5.95 11.26
N HIS A 408 3.38 -5.14 10.66
CA HIS A 408 3.09 -3.75 10.27
C HIS A 408 3.30 -3.47 8.78
N ASN A 409 2.52 -2.54 8.21
CA ASN A 409 2.67 -1.96 6.87
C ASN A 409 2.86 -0.42 6.94
N THR A 410 3.94 0.20 6.40
CA THR A 410 4.17 1.68 6.51
C THR A 410 4.32 2.43 5.18
N CYS A 411 3.81 3.67 5.12
CA CYS A 411 4.06 4.67 4.07
C CYS A 411 4.96 5.80 4.62
N PHE A 412 5.96 6.29 3.86
CA PHE A 412 6.93 7.30 4.35
C PHE A 412 6.48 8.76 4.20
N GLY A 413 5.53 9.04 3.30
CA GLY A 413 5.03 10.39 3.01
C GLY A 413 4.55 11.19 4.23
N PRO A 414 3.84 10.58 5.21
CA PRO A 414 3.45 11.26 6.45
C PRO A 414 4.63 11.82 7.25
N PHE A 415 5.78 11.13 7.27
CA PHE A 415 6.98 11.60 8.00
C PHE A 415 7.62 12.82 7.32
N TRP A 416 7.62 12.86 5.98
CA TRP A 416 8.08 14.03 5.25
C TRP A 416 7.18 15.24 5.55
N LEU A 417 5.85 15.05 5.52
CA LEU A 417 4.91 16.13 5.79
C LEU A 417 5.02 16.65 7.23
N LEU A 418 5.24 15.75 8.20
CA LEU A 418 5.46 16.13 9.60
C LEU A 418 6.71 17.01 9.75
N ARG A 419 7.80 16.68 9.06
CA ARG A 419 9.03 17.48 9.03
C ARG A 419 8.76 18.87 8.47
N GLU A 420 7.98 18.98 7.40
CA GLU A 420 7.63 20.29 6.82
C GLU A 420 6.74 21.11 7.77
N ILE A 421 5.80 20.47 8.46
CA ILE A 421 4.99 21.12 9.49
C ILE A 421 5.85 21.68 10.62
N GLN A 422 6.84 20.91 11.09
CA GLN A 422 7.80 21.34 12.10
C GLN A 422 8.71 22.48 11.61
N ARG A 423 9.01 22.51 10.31
CA ARG A 423 9.91 23.50 9.70
C ARG A 423 9.22 24.83 9.42
N CYS A 424 8.00 24.78 8.89
CA CYS A 424 7.25 25.95 8.46
C CYS A 424 6.35 26.51 9.57
N GLY A 425 5.98 25.69 10.57
CA GLY A 425 5.18 26.11 11.72
C GLY A 425 3.68 26.19 11.42
N PRO A 426 2.90 26.94 12.22
CA PRO A 426 1.46 26.96 12.09
C PRO A 426 0.95 27.51 10.76
N GLY A 427 0.01 26.79 10.15
CA GLY A 427 -0.63 27.17 8.90
C GLY A 427 -1.24 25.96 8.18
N ASP A 428 -1.53 26.14 6.90
CA ASP A 428 -2.22 25.13 6.10
C ASP A 428 -1.24 24.32 5.26
N TYR A 429 -1.51 23.02 5.09
CA TYR A 429 -0.70 22.07 4.33
C TYR A 429 -1.60 21.20 3.45
N LEU A 430 -1.05 20.67 2.36
CA LEU A 430 -1.80 19.86 1.40
C LEU A 430 -1.29 18.42 1.35
N ALA A 431 -2.22 17.48 1.27
CA ALA A 431 -1.99 16.07 0.98
C ALA A 431 -2.93 15.65 -0.16
N VAL A 432 -2.37 15.35 -1.34
CA VAL A 432 -3.15 15.15 -2.57
C VAL A 432 -2.79 13.82 -3.21
N SER A 433 -3.78 13.01 -3.56
CA SER A 433 -3.58 11.78 -4.35
C SER A 433 -4.32 11.85 -5.67
N ALA A 434 -3.93 11.05 -6.67
CA ALA A 434 -4.57 11.01 -7.98
C ALA A 434 -6.10 10.79 -7.91
N THR A 435 -6.56 9.90 -7.03
CA THR A 435 -7.98 9.57 -6.88
C THR A 435 -8.41 9.50 -5.41
N TYR A 436 -9.71 9.70 -5.14
CA TYR A 436 -10.27 9.61 -3.79
C TYR A 436 -10.05 8.22 -3.14
N PRO A 437 -10.24 7.08 -3.83
CA PRO A 437 -9.91 5.77 -3.27
C PRO A 437 -8.45 5.65 -2.85
N LEU A 438 -7.50 6.02 -3.72
CA LEU A 438 -6.07 5.98 -3.41
C LEU A 438 -5.72 6.89 -2.22
N MET A 439 -6.28 8.11 -2.19
CA MET A 439 -6.13 9.03 -1.08
C MET A 439 -6.61 8.43 0.24
N ASN A 440 -7.81 7.84 0.26
CA ASN A 440 -8.42 7.34 1.49
C ASN A 440 -7.70 6.10 2.04
N VAL A 441 -7.27 5.21 1.15
CA VAL A 441 -6.65 3.92 1.43
C VAL A 441 -5.15 4.08 1.78
N ASN A 442 -4.36 4.70 0.90
CA ASN A 442 -2.90 4.74 1.04
C ASN A 442 -2.38 5.93 1.84
N MET A 443 -2.95 7.11 1.59
CA MET A 443 -2.44 8.38 2.12
C MET A 443 -3.05 8.72 3.48
N LEU A 444 -4.38 8.76 3.57
CA LEU A 444 -5.10 9.18 4.76
C LEU A 444 -4.90 8.19 5.91
N GLY A 445 -5.04 6.89 5.67
CA GLY A 445 -4.82 5.87 6.71
C GLY A 445 -3.43 5.96 7.35
N ALA A 446 -2.38 6.03 6.53
CA ALA A 446 -1.01 6.18 7.02
C ALA A 446 -0.76 7.52 7.73
N PHE A 447 -1.40 8.59 7.27
CA PHE A 447 -1.31 9.89 7.93
C PHE A 447 -1.98 9.88 9.30
N LEU A 448 -3.24 9.44 9.41
CA LEU A 448 -3.97 9.43 10.68
C LEU A 448 -3.29 8.55 11.71
N GLN A 449 -2.70 7.44 11.27
CA GLN A 449 -1.91 6.59 12.13
C GLN A 449 -0.74 7.34 12.77
N LEU A 450 -0.01 8.14 12.00
CA LEU A 450 1.13 8.90 12.52
C LEU A 450 0.68 10.12 13.36
N PHE A 451 -0.21 10.93 12.81
CA PHE A 451 -0.54 12.24 13.37
C PHE A 451 -1.61 12.18 14.47
N GLU A 452 -2.62 11.34 14.33
CA GLU A 452 -3.71 11.21 15.30
C GLU A 452 -3.40 10.11 16.33
N ALA A 453 -3.13 8.89 15.88
CA ALA A 453 -3.02 7.73 16.77
C ALA A 453 -1.65 7.65 17.48
N GLN A 454 -0.55 7.98 16.81
CA GLN A 454 0.79 7.87 17.41
C GLN A 454 1.22 9.15 18.12
N PHE A 455 1.16 10.29 17.43
CA PHE A 455 1.63 11.56 17.99
C PHE A 455 0.54 12.40 18.67
N HIS A 456 -0.74 12.07 18.51
CA HIS A 456 -1.85 12.77 19.16
C HIS A 456 -1.79 14.29 18.91
N LEU A 457 -1.56 14.69 17.65
CA LEU A 457 -1.30 16.08 17.28
C LEU A 457 -2.59 16.86 17.00
N GLY A 458 -3.72 16.18 16.84
CA GLY A 458 -4.96 16.77 16.39
C GLY A 458 -6.05 15.74 16.14
N THR A 459 -7.13 16.17 15.47
CA THR A 459 -8.27 15.33 15.12
C THR A 459 -8.67 15.51 13.65
N PHE A 460 -9.03 14.42 13.00
CA PHE A 460 -9.52 14.46 11.63
C PHE A 460 -11.02 14.76 11.54
N ARG A 461 -11.39 15.69 10.66
CA ARG A 461 -12.79 16.02 10.35
C ARG A 461 -13.14 15.55 8.94
N ARG A 462 -13.85 14.42 8.88
CA ARG A 462 -14.16 13.76 7.60
C ARG A 462 -15.07 14.58 6.67
N SER A 463 -15.99 15.38 7.20
CA SER A 463 -16.86 16.26 6.40
C SER A 463 -16.09 17.37 5.69
N GLU A 464 -14.98 17.83 6.28
CA GLU A 464 -14.12 18.88 5.75
C GLU A 464 -12.91 18.31 5.01
N MET A 465 -12.71 16.99 5.04
CA MET A 465 -11.48 16.33 4.59
C MET A 465 -10.21 17.02 5.13
N THR A 466 -10.25 17.42 6.39
CA THR A 466 -9.20 18.25 7.01
C THR A 466 -8.80 17.70 8.37
N PHE A 467 -7.49 17.58 8.61
CA PHE A 467 -6.94 17.30 9.94
C PHE A 467 -6.64 18.61 10.66
N HIS A 468 -7.17 18.77 11.87
CA HIS A 468 -7.00 19.97 12.69
C HIS A 468 -6.09 19.68 13.87
N PHE A 469 -4.96 20.38 13.96
CA PHE A 469 -4.05 20.24 15.09
C PHE A 469 -4.60 20.87 16.36
N HIS A 470 -4.13 20.39 17.52
CA HIS A 470 -4.51 20.92 18.83
C HIS A 470 -4.07 22.37 19.07
N ASP A 471 -3.11 22.87 18.30
CA ASP A 471 -2.70 24.28 18.33
C ASP A 471 -3.77 25.24 17.78
N GLY A 472 -4.82 24.71 17.13
CA GLY A 472 -5.93 25.46 16.55
C GLY A 472 -5.56 26.30 15.32
N LYS A 473 -4.32 26.21 14.83
CA LYS A 473 -3.77 27.04 13.75
C LYS A 473 -3.18 26.22 12.61
N THR A 474 -2.80 24.97 12.86
CA THR A 474 -2.24 24.07 11.87
C THR A 474 -3.32 23.14 11.31
N ARG A 475 -3.41 23.06 9.98
CA ARG A 475 -4.37 22.20 9.28
C ARG A 475 -3.72 21.47 8.11
N VAL A 476 -4.15 20.23 7.87
CA VAL A 476 -3.77 19.46 6.68
C VAL A 476 -5.03 19.13 5.89
N PHE A 477 -5.11 19.63 4.66
CA PHE A 477 -6.21 19.40 3.73
C PHE A 477 -5.92 18.19 2.84
N PHE A 478 -6.89 17.29 2.74
CA PHE A 478 -6.82 16.10 1.90
C PHE A 478 -7.68 16.28 0.64
N ALA A 479 -7.10 16.07 -0.53
CA ALA A 479 -7.80 16.24 -1.79
C ALA A 479 -7.49 15.14 -2.82
N SER A 480 -8.46 14.89 -3.69
CA SER A 480 -8.30 14.03 -4.87
C SER A 480 -8.04 14.91 -6.09
N ALA A 481 -7.01 14.59 -6.87
CA ALA A 481 -6.65 15.37 -8.05
C ALA A 481 -7.71 15.35 -9.15
N ALA A 482 -8.54 14.31 -9.18
CA ALA A 482 -9.71 14.21 -10.05
C ALA A 482 -10.77 15.32 -9.82
N ASN A 483 -10.73 16.04 -8.69
CA ASN A 483 -11.60 17.18 -8.42
C ASN A 483 -10.78 18.43 -8.04
N PRO A 484 -10.29 19.21 -9.03
CA PRO A 484 -9.44 20.38 -8.79
C PRO A 484 -10.07 21.45 -7.90
N GLU A 485 -11.40 21.60 -7.92
CA GLU A 485 -12.14 22.58 -7.11
C GLU A 485 -11.93 22.35 -5.61
N SER A 486 -11.69 21.10 -5.19
CA SER A 486 -11.41 20.75 -3.79
C SER A 486 -10.07 21.29 -3.27
N ILE A 487 -9.21 21.80 -4.15
CA ILE A 487 -7.84 22.28 -3.86
C ILE A 487 -7.77 23.81 -3.82
N GLU A 488 -8.87 24.51 -4.13
CA GLU A 488 -8.89 25.98 -4.25
C GLU A 488 -8.97 26.75 -2.92
N SER A 489 -9.06 26.07 -1.77
CA SER A 489 -9.19 26.74 -0.47
C SER A 489 -7.84 26.95 0.24
N ALA A 490 -7.58 28.22 0.62
CA ALA A 490 -6.47 28.73 1.44
C ALA A 490 -5.02 28.58 0.89
N THR A 491 -4.10 29.38 1.45
CA THR A 491 -2.66 29.37 1.11
C THR A 491 -1.95 28.29 1.90
N ALA A 492 -1.17 27.43 1.24
CA ALA A 492 -0.49 26.30 1.89
C ALA A 492 1.01 26.55 2.08
N LEU A 493 1.64 25.87 3.05
CA LEU A 493 3.06 25.96 3.40
C LEU A 493 3.92 24.84 2.81
N ALA A 494 3.33 23.67 2.54
CA ALA A 494 3.93 22.58 1.79
C ALA A 494 2.84 21.64 1.23
N ALA A 495 3.20 20.82 0.24
CA ALA A 495 2.30 19.81 -0.34
C ALA A 495 2.98 18.44 -0.46
N TRP A 496 2.28 17.39 -0.03
CA TRP A 496 2.61 16.00 -0.33
C TRP A 496 1.66 15.47 -1.40
N ILE A 497 2.22 14.98 -2.50
CA ILE A 497 1.50 14.44 -3.65
C ILE A 497 1.85 12.95 -3.81
N ASP A 498 0.82 12.09 -3.88
CA ASP A 498 0.96 10.66 -4.16
C ASP A 498 0.35 10.28 -5.51
N GLU A 499 1.06 9.45 -6.27
CA GLU A 499 0.70 9.00 -7.62
C GLU A 499 0.47 10.15 -8.63
N GLY A 500 1.27 11.21 -8.54
CA GLY A 500 1.10 12.43 -9.35
C GLY A 500 1.27 12.28 -10.87
N GLY A 501 1.85 11.17 -11.35
CA GLY A 501 2.04 10.88 -12.76
C GLY A 501 0.89 10.15 -13.45
N GLN A 502 -0.15 9.74 -12.72
CA GLN A 502 -1.32 9.08 -13.32
C GLN A 502 -2.15 10.06 -14.16
N ASP A 503 -2.85 9.55 -15.18
CA ASP A 503 -3.70 10.37 -16.06
C ASP A 503 -4.85 11.08 -15.32
N GLN A 504 -5.27 10.54 -14.17
CA GLN A 504 -6.27 11.14 -13.29
C GLN A 504 -5.73 12.33 -12.48
N PHE A 505 -4.43 12.63 -12.60
CA PHE A 505 -3.79 13.82 -12.03
C PHE A 505 -3.48 14.85 -13.14
N PRO A 506 -4.44 15.73 -13.47
CA PRO A 506 -4.28 16.67 -14.56
C PRO A 506 -3.30 17.81 -14.19
N ARG A 507 -2.65 18.40 -15.21
CA ARG A 507 -1.74 19.55 -15.03
C ARG A 507 -2.42 20.73 -14.32
N GLN A 508 -3.71 20.93 -14.57
CA GLN A 508 -4.50 21.98 -13.92
C GLN A 508 -4.51 21.84 -12.39
N THR A 509 -4.54 20.60 -11.88
CA THR A 509 -4.43 20.35 -10.44
C THR A 509 -3.05 20.72 -9.91
N TRP A 510 -1.99 20.39 -10.66
CA TRP A 510 -0.63 20.84 -10.33
C TRP A 510 -0.53 22.37 -10.26
N GLU A 511 -1.03 23.08 -11.27
CA GLU A 511 -1.07 24.53 -11.28
C GLU A 511 -1.83 25.11 -10.09
N ALA A 512 -2.97 24.51 -9.73
CA ALA A 512 -3.76 24.90 -8.56
C ALA A 512 -2.93 24.79 -7.26
N ILE A 513 -2.24 23.65 -7.06
CA ILE A 513 -1.36 23.41 -5.91
C ILE A 513 -0.24 24.46 -5.89
N ILE A 514 0.44 24.69 -7.02
CA ILE A 514 1.53 25.68 -7.09
C ILE A 514 1.05 27.07 -6.73
N ARG A 515 -0.13 27.49 -7.22
CA ARG A 515 -0.73 28.79 -6.86
C ARG A 515 -0.97 28.92 -5.36
N ARG A 516 -1.32 27.83 -4.65
CA ARG A 516 -1.48 27.84 -3.19
C ARG A 516 -0.16 27.94 -2.42
N LEU A 517 0.93 27.48 -3.02
CA LEU A 517 2.28 27.52 -2.44
C LEU A 517 3.08 28.78 -2.83
N SER A 518 2.56 29.63 -3.72
CA SER A 518 3.29 30.78 -4.26
C SER A 518 3.77 31.77 -3.20
N ILE A 519 2.91 32.11 -2.22
CA ILE A 519 3.23 33.09 -1.16
C ILE A 519 4.27 32.52 -0.19
N SER A 520 4.12 31.25 0.19
CA SER A 520 5.00 30.58 1.14
C SER A 520 6.30 30.09 0.52
N GLN A 521 6.37 30.06 -0.82
CA GLN A 521 7.38 29.33 -1.58
C GLN A 521 7.50 27.88 -1.06
N GLY A 522 6.35 27.28 -0.75
CA GLY A 522 6.27 25.98 -0.08
C GLY A 522 6.90 24.85 -0.90
N ARG A 523 7.40 23.84 -0.17
CA ARG A 523 8.03 22.66 -0.76
C ARG A 523 6.99 21.62 -1.19
N VAL A 524 7.35 20.84 -2.19
CA VAL A 524 6.52 19.74 -2.70
C VAL A 524 7.32 18.43 -2.69
N LEU A 525 6.71 17.38 -2.17
CA LEU A 525 7.14 16.00 -2.40
C LEU A 525 6.10 15.33 -3.30
N MET A 526 6.53 14.79 -4.43
CA MET A 526 5.71 13.96 -5.31
C MET A 526 6.29 12.55 -5.40
N THR A 527 5.48 11.54 -5.13
CA THR A 527 5.81 10.13 -5.34
C THR A 527 5.03 9.59 -6.53
N THR A 528 5.69 8.94 -7.49
CA THR A 528 4.97 8.34 -8.64
C THR A 528 5.78 7.28 -9.38
N THR A 529 5.08 6.57 -10.27
CA THR A 529 5.65 5.77 -11.36
C THR A 529 5.48 6.57 -12.67
N PRO A 530 6.40 6.53 -13.65
CA PRO A 530 6.17 7.20 -14.92
C PRO A 530 5.12 6.40 -15.71
N TYR A 531 3.95 6.97 -15.95
CA TYR A 531 2.86 6.32 -16.69
C TYR A 531 2.76 6.79 -18.15
N ASN A 532 3.17 8.03 -18.41
CA ASN A 532 3.11 8.68 -19.71
C ASN A 532 4.31 9.66 -19.85
N LEU A 533 4.48 10.30 -21.01
CA LEU A 533 5.48 11.34 -21.23
C LEU A 533 4.89 12.77 -21.06
N GLY A 534 3.92 12.91 -20.16
CA GLY A 534 3.11 14.11 -19.99
C GLY A 534 3.74 15.21 -19.14
N TRP A 535 2.87 16.00 -18.48
CA TRP A 535 3.28 17.23 -17.80
C TRP A 535 4.27 17.00 -16.65
N VAL A 536 4.24 15.84 -15.97
CA VAL A 536 5.21 15.51 -14.91
C VAL A 536 6.63 15.45 -15.47
N LYS A 537 6.81 14.93 -16.70
CA LYS A 537 8.12 14.96 -17.35
C LYS A 537 8.55 16.41 -17.60
N GLN A 538 7.69 17.18 -18.26
CA GLN A 538 8.01 18.55 -18.71
C GLN A 538 8.23 19.55 -17.56
N GLU A 539 7.35 19.53 -16.55
CA GLU A 539 7.35 20.51 -15.46
C GLU A 539 8.30 20.14 -14.31
N LEU A 540 8.68 18.87 -14.16
CA LEU A 540 9.53 18.42 -13.06
C LEU A 540 10.81 17.74 -13.54
N TYR A 541 10.71 16.70 -14.37
CA TYR A 541 11.87 15.90 -14.79
C TYR A 541 12.84 16.70 -15.68
N ASP A 542 12.32 17.33 -16.73
CA ASP A 542 13.13 18.04 -17.71
C ASP A 542 13.77 19.31 -17.11
N ARG A 543 13.10 19.96 -16.15
CA ARG A 543 13.67 21.07 -15.37
C ARG A 543 14.91 20.62 -14.60
N TRP A 544 14.79 19.49 -13.90
CA TRP A 544 15.92 18.90 -13.18
C TRP A 544 17.04 18.45 -14.12
N GLU A 545 16.70 17.78 -15.23
CA GLU A 545 17.68 17.31 -16.22
C GLU A 545 18.47 18.48 -16.84
N ASN A 546 17.78 19.62 -17.08
CA ASN A 546 18.39 20.86 -17.54
C ASN A 546 19.14 21.65 -16.44
N GLY A 547 19.26 21.11 -15.24
CA GLY A 547 20.08 21.65 -14.15
C GLY A 547 19.42 22.73 -13.29
N ASP A 548 18.09 22.82 -13.27
CA ASP A 548 17.37 23.78 -12.43
C ASP A 548 17.66 23.55 -10.93
N PRO A 549 18.18 24.56 -10.20
CA PRO A 549 18.58 24.40 -8.82
C PRO A 549 17.42 24.23 -7.83
N ASP A 550 16.15 24.42 -8.23
CA ASP A 550 14.99 24.25 -7.35
C ASP A 550 14.43 22.82 -7.34
N TYR A 551 14.90 21.95 -8.24
CA TYR A 551 14.36 20.61 -8.47
C TYR A 551 15.32 19.51 -8.01
N ASP A 552 14.74 18.42 -7.49
CA ASP A 552 15.44 17.19 -7.16
C ASP A 552 14.64 16.00 -7.67
N VAL A 553 15.18 15.27 -8.66
CA VAL A 553 14.62 13.99 -9.08
C VAL A 553 15.43 12.87 -8.44
N ILE A 554 14.71 11.97 -7.78
CA ILE A 554 15.24 10.77 -7.16
C ILE A 554 14.63 9.59 -7.89
N GLN A 555 15.35 9.14 -8.92
CA GLN A 555 14.99 7.98 -9.72
C GLN A 555 15.71 6.75 -9.17
N PHE A 556 15.00 5.64 -9.05
CA PHE A 556 15.59 4.36 -8.66
C PHE A 556 14.92 3.22 -9.43
N ASP A 557 15.75 2.27 -9.80
CA ASP A 557 15.32 1.03 -10.42
C ASP A 557 14.64 0.16 -9.35
N SER A 558 13.68 -0.67 -9.75
CA SER A 558 13.08 -1.67 -8.89
C SER A 558 14.18 -2.53 -8.26
N ILE A 559 15.24 -2.88 -8.98
CA ILE A 559 16.39 -3.64 -8.44
C ILE A 559 17.29 -2.87 -7.47
N ASP A 560 17.17 -1.53 -7.40
CA ASP A 560 17.88 -0.74 -6.39
C ASP A 560 17.22 -0.91 -5.02
N ASN A 561 15.96 -1.36 -5.00
CA ASN A 561 15.40 -1.96 -3.82
C ASN A 561 15.99 -3.37 -3.65
N PRO A 562 16.80 -3.63 -2.61
CA PRO A 562 17.41 -4.94 -2.38
C PRO A 562 16.36 -6.06 -2.21
N SER A 563 15.13 -5.70 -1.84
CA SER A 563 14.04 -6.65 -1.72
C SER A 563 13.40 -7.00 -3.07
N PHE A 564 13.55 -6.20 -4.14
CA PHE A 564 12.85 -6.48 -5.39
C PHE A 564 13.39 -7.74 -6.12
N PRO A 565 12.53 -8.61 -6.65
CA PRO A 565 12.97 -9.86 -7.26
C PRO A 565 13.78 -9.62 -8.53
N LYS A 566 15.07 -9.99 -8.52
CA LYS A 566 15.90 -9.93 -9.74
C LYS A 566 15.34 -10.82 -10.85
N ASP A 567 14.74 -11.95 -10.51
CA ASP A 567 14.10 -12.84 -11.49
C ASP A 567 12.79 -12.27 -12.04
N GLU A 568 12.00 -11.54 -11.25
CA GLU A 568 10.83 -10.78 -11.75
C GLU A 568 11.30 -9.69 -12.70
N TYR A 569 12.32 -8.94 -12.28
CA TYR A 569 12.91 -7.90 -13.09
C TYR A 569 13.42 -8.47 -14.42
N GLU A 570 14.15 -9.59 -14.37
CA GLU A 570 14.66 -10.26 -15.55
C GLU A 570 13.56 -10.93 -16.39
N ARG A 571 12.46 -11.40 -15.78
CA ARG A 571 11.30 -11.92 -16.50
C ARG A 571 10.54 -10.79 -17.17
N ALA A 572 10.20 -9.73 -16.45
CA ALA A 572 9.56 -8.53 -16.98
C ALA A 572 10.42 -7.94 -18.11
N ARG A 573 11.74 -7.88 -17.94
CA ARG A 573 12.68 -7.48 -19.01
C ARG A 573 12.56 -8.33 -20.27
N ARG A 574 12.23 -9.62 -20.13
CA ARG A 574 12.09 -10.60 -21.23
C ARG A 574 10.69 -10.66 -21.82
N THR A 575 9.65 -10.49 -21.01
CA THR A 575 8.24 -10.75 -21.41
C THR A 575 7.43 -9.47 -21.62
N MET A 576 7.84 -8.36 -21.02
CA MET A 576 7.16 -7.08 -21.12
C MET A 576 7.71 -6.30 -22.33
N PRO A 577 6.87 -5.49 -23.01
CA PRO A 577 7.39 -4.51 -23.95
C PRO A 577 8.49 -3.65 -23.31
N PRO A 578 9.64 -3.45 -23.98
CA PRO A 578 10.81 -2.78 -23.38
C PRO A 578 10.49 -1.42 -22.76
N TRP A 579 9.61 -0.64 -23.39
CA TRP A 579 9.23 0.68 -22.88
C TRP A 579 8.48 0.61 -21.53
N LYS A 580 7.59 -0.37 -21.38
CA LYS A 580 6.77 -0.54 -20.18
C LYS A 580 7.64 -1.04 -19.02
N PHE A 581 8.66 -1.84 -19.34
CA PHE A 581 9.68 -2.24 -18.39
C PHE A 581 10.53 -1.06 -17.91
N GLU A 582 11.07 -0.25 -18.83
CA GLU A 582 11.84 0.95 -18.48
C GLU A 582 11.01 1.90 -17.60
N MET A 583 9.73 2.11 -17.92
CA MET A 583 8.84 2.97 -17.13
C MET A 583 8.50 2.37 -15.76
N PHE A 584 7.92 1.17 -15.70
CA PHE A 584 7.34 0.61 -14.47
C PHE A 584 8.31 -0.14 -13.56
N TYR A 585 9.46 -0.54 -14.07
CA TYR A 585 10.48 -1.25 -13.30
C TYR A 585 11.70 -0.37 -13.11
N ARG A 586 12.13 0.37 -14.14
CA ARG A 586 13.34 1.20 -14.02
C ARG A 586 13.07 2.64 -13.63
N GLY A 587 11.80 3.04 -13.58
CA GLY A 587 11.38 4.40 -13.27
C GLY A 587 11.81 5.43 -14.31
N ARG A 588 12.05 5.02 -15.57
CA ARG A 588 12.59 5.87 -16.64
C ARG A 588 11.53 6.29 -17.63
N PHE A 589 11.47 7.58 -17.93
CA PHE A 589 10.67 8.06 -19.05
C PHE A 589 11.22 7.49 -20.36
N THR A 590 10.38 6.77 -21.09
CA THR A 590 10.69 6.29 -22.45
C THR A 590 9.42 6.22 -23.27
N ARG A 591 9.57 6.06 -24.59
CA ARG A 591 8.46 6.17 -25.54
C ARG A 591 7.53 4.94 -25.47
N PRO A 592 6.24 5.12 -25.13
CA PRO A 592 5.28 4.02 -25.08
C PRO A 592 4.98 3.42 -26.44
N ALA A 593 4.66 2.11 -26.49
CA ALA A 593 4.08 1.53 -27.70
C ALA A 593 2.70 2.13 -27.97
N GLY A 594 2.40 2.36 -29.25
CA GLY A 594 1.15 2.97 -29.68
C GLY A 594 1.15 4.49 -29.65
N LEU A 595 2.21 5.14 -29.15
CA LEU A 595 2.38 6.58 -29.33
C LEU A 595 2.35 6.91 -30.82
N ILE A 596 1.45 7.81 -31.22
CA ILE A 596 1.21 8.11 -32.63
C ILE A 596 2.35 8.92 -33.22
N TYR A 597 2.90 9.86 -32.45
CA TYR A 597 4.06 10.67 -32.84
C TYR A 597 5.34 10.11 -32.19
N ASP A 598 5.61 8.83 -32.40
CA ASP A 598 6.78 8.12 -31.85
C ASP A 598 8.14 8.64 -32.33
N LEU A 599 8.19 9.33 -33.49
CA LEU A 599 9.37 10.04 -33.99
C LEU A 599 9.58 11.43 -33.39
N PHE A 600 8.64 11.96 -32.62
CA PHE A 600 8.83 13.24 -31.96
C PHE A 600 9.93 13.13 -30.90
N ASP A 601 11.04 13.81 -31.17
CA ASP A 601 12.20 13.85 -30.30
C ASP A 601 12.27 15.21 -29.62
N ASP A 602 12.01 15.25 -28.33
CA ASP A 602 11.98 16.50 -27.57
C ASP A 602 13.36 17.14 -27.43
N HIS A 603 14.45 16.39 -27.52
CA HIS A 603 15.80 16.98 -27.54
C HIS A 603 16.13 17.70 -28.87
N ILE A 604 15.31 17.52 -29.91
CA ILE A 604 15.50 18.12 -31.23
C ILE A 604 14.39 19.12 -31.55
N CYS A 605 13.13 18.70 -31.35
CA CYS A 605 11.94 19.44 -31.75
C CYS A 605 11.47 20.45 -30.69
N VAL A 606 11.91 20.34 -29.44
CA VAL A 606 11.61 21.32 -28.38
C VAL A 606 12.78 22.27 -28.22
N ILE A 607 12.52 23.57 -28.34
CA ILE A 607 13.56 24.59 -28.33
C ILE A 607 13.20 25.75 -27.39
N PRO A 608 14.20 26.48 -26.86
CA PRO A 608 13.94 27.69 -26.10
C PRO A 608 13.19 28.73 -26.93
N ARG A 609 12.26 29.44 -26.29
CA ARG A 609 11.56 30.55 -26.92
C ARG A 609 12.55 31.62 -27.40
N PHE A 610 12.33 32.11 -28.61
CA PHE A 610 13.01 33.29 -29.16
C PHE A 610 11.99 34.23 -29.82
N ASP A 611 12.40 35.47 -30.07
CA ASP A 611 11.56 36.46 -30.73
C ASP A 611 11.40 36.13 -32.22
N ILE A 612 10.20 35.71 -32.59
CA ILE A 612 9.82 35.44 -33.98
C ILE A 612 9.45 36.77 -34.66
N ASP A 613 10.12 37.08 -35.76
CA ASP A 613 9.85 38.29 -36.55
C ASP A 613 8.35 38.39 -36.93
N ARG A 614 7.76 39.55 -36.68
CA ARG A 614 6.33 39.85 -36.92
C ARG A 614 5.94 39.82 -38.40
N SER A 615 6.90 39.88 -39.31
CA SER A 615 6.71 39.73 -40.75
C SER A 615 6.61 38.27 -41.21
N TRP A 616 7.04 37.30 -40.41
CA TRP A 616 6.96 35.88 -40.78
C TRP A 616 5.50 35.44 -41.00
N PRO A 617 5.22 34.65 -42.05
CA PRO A 617 3.91 34.06 -42.27
C PRO A 617 3.43 33.26 -41.05
N ARG A 618 2.20 33.52 -40.61
CA ARG A 618 1.57 32.81 -39.49
C ARG A 618 0.28 32.12 -39.87
N TYR A 619 0.03 31.02 -39.17
CA TYR A 619 -1.02 30.06 -39.47
C TYR A 619 -1.68 29.64 -38.17
N VAL A 620 -3.01 29.65 -38.12
CA VAL A 620 -3.76 29.37 -36.88
C VAL A 620 -4.72 28.21 -37.08
N GLY A 621 -4.53 27.16 -36.29
CA GLY A 621 -5.45 26.03 -36.17
C GLY A 621 -6.41 26.22 -35.01
N HIS A 622 -7.67 25.79 -35.16
CA HIS A 622 -8.70 25.88 -34.13
C HIS A 622 -9.47 24.55 -33.99
N ASP A 623 -9.73 24.13 -32.77
CA ASP A 623 -10.65 23.03 -32.43
C ASP A 623 -11.83 23.60 -31.64
N PHE A 624 -13.04 23.40 -32.14
CA PHE A 624 -14.23 24.03 -31.59
C PHE A 624 -14.83 23.18 -30.47
N GLY A 625 -15.13 23.81 -29.34
CA GLY A 625 -15.84 23.15 -28.26
C GLY A 625 -16.45 24.18 -27.29
N PRO A 626 -17.68 23.98 -26.79
CA PRO A 626 -18.28 24.88 -25.81
C PRO A 626 -17.51 24.87 -24.47
N ILE A 627 -16.89 23.73 -24.14
CA ILE A 627 -16.10 23.53 -22.91
C ILE A 627 -14.60 23.51 -23.22
N ASN A 628 -14.19 22.99 -24.37
CA ASN A 628 -12.78 22.80 -24.70
C ASN A 628 -12.41 23.54 -26.00
N MET A 629 -12.55 24.86 -26.03
CA MET A 629 -12.12 25.67 -27.18
C MET A 629 -10.59 25.72 -27.20
N ALA A 630 -9.96 25.28 -28.28
CA ALA A 630 -8.49 25.27 -28.41
C ALA A 630 -7.99 25.91 -29.71
N ALA A 631 -6.79 26.49 -29.66
CA ALA A 631 -6.11 26.98 -30.86
C ALA A 631 -4.58 26.90 -30.74
N ILE A 632 -3.91 26.76 -31.88
CA ILE A 632 -2.45 26.70 -32.02
C ILE A 632 -1.99 27.63 -33.13
N TRP A 633 -0.97 28.45 -32.85
CA TRP A 633 -0.31 29.31 -33.84
C TRP A 633 1.02 28.71 -34.25
N LEU A 634 1.22 28.65 -35.56
CA LEU A 634 2.49 28.32 -36.21
C LEU A 634 3.03 29.56 -36.92
N ALA A 635 4.32 29.81 -36.81
CA ALA A 635 5.05 30.75 -37.65
C ALA A 635 5.99 29.98 -38.58
N GLU A 636 6.01 30.34 -39.86
CA GLU A 636 6.95 29.77 -40.82
C GLU A 636 8.14 30.70 -41.01
N ASN A 637 9.35 30.17 -40.88
CA ASN A 637 10.55 30.89 -41.28
C ASN A 637 10.64 30.90 -42.82
N PRO A 638 10.48 32.05 -43.49
CA PRO A 638 10.44 32.10 -44.95
C PRO A 638 11.78 31.75 -45.61
N ALA A 639 12.89 31.80 -44.87
CA ALA A 639 14.21 31.45 -45.38
C ALA A 639 14.48 29.94 -45.34
N THR A 640 13.88 29.21 -44.38
CA THR A 640 14.17 27.78 -44.16
C THR A 640 12.97 26.86 -44.39
N GLY A 641 11.76 27.40 -44.42
CA GLY A 641 10.50 26.63 -44.45
C GLY A 641 10.22 25.86 -43.16
N MET A 642 10.87 26.22 -42.05
CA MET A 642 10.64 25.61 -40.73
C MET A 642 9.44 26.25 -40.04
N PHE A 643 8.60 25.42 -39.44
CA PHE A 643 7.46 25.83 -38.63
C PHE A 643 7.80 25.85 -37.15
N PHE A 644 7.40 26.91 -36.47
CA PHE A 644 7.54 27.10 -35.04
C PHE A 644 6.15 27.25 -34.43
N ALA A 645 5.71 26.27 -33.64
CA ALA A 645 4.59 26.46 -32.74
C ALA A 645 5.04 27.40 -31.62
N TYR A 646 4.36 28.54 -31.49
CA TYR A 646 4.80 29.61 -30.59
C TYR A 646 3.72 30.14 -29.64
N ARG A 647 2.45 29.79 -29.87
CA ARG A 647 1.32 30.18 -29.02
C ARG A 647 0.28 29.06 -29.00
N GLU A 648 -0.22 28.76 -27.79
CA GLU A 648 -1.32 27.82 -27.56
C GLU A 648 -2.46 28.50 -26.80
N TYR A 649 -3.69 28.04 -27.03
CA TYR A 649 -4.89 28.52 -26.39
C TYR A 649 -5.78 27.36 -26.00
N HIS A 650 -6.34 27.40 -24.79
CA HIS A 650 -7.37 26.47 -24.33
C HIS A 650 -8.23 27.12 -23.24
N LYS A 651 -9.51 27.37 -23.51
CA LYS A 651 -10.41 28.05 -22.56
C LYS A 651 -11.84 27.51 -22.67
N ALA A 652 -12.53 27.45 -21.54
CA ALA A 652 -13.91 26.98 -21.44
C ALA A 652 -14.91 28.14 -21.30
N GLY A 653 -16.15 27.91 -21.75
CA GLY A 653 -17.32 28.66 -21.29
C GLY A 653 -17.39 30.14 -21.69
N GLU A 654 -16.79 30.53 -22.81
CA GLU A 654 -16.81 31.90 -23.32
C GLU A 654 -17.55 31.99 -24.66
N ALA A 655 -18.16 33.14 -24.95
CA ALA A 655 -18.80 33.38 -26.23
C ALA A 655 -17.75 33.57 -27.33
N ALA A 656 -18.14 33.37 -28.59
CA ALA A 656 -17.25 33.50 -29.75
C ALA A 656 -16.52 34.86 -29.79
N GLU A 657 -17.20 35.92 -29.40
CA GLU A 657 -16.67 37.30 -29.34
C GLU A 657 -15.53 37.45 -28.34
N GLY A 658 -15.64 36.87 -27.14
CA GLY A 658 -14.60 36.94 -26.10
C GLY A 658 -13.34 36.17 -26.48
N HIS A 659 -13.52 34.98 -27.09
CA HIS A 659 -12.42 34.22 -27.68
C HIS A 659 -11.69 35.04 -28.75
N VAL A 660 -12.43 35.63 -29.69
CA VAL A 660 -11.88 36.41 -30.81
C VAL A 660 -11.17 37.66 -30.35
N GLN A 661 -11.71 38.36 -29.36
CA GLN A 661 -11.05 39.54 -28.79
C GLN A 661 -9.65 39.19 -28.26
N THR A 662 -9.53 38.06 -27.55
CA THR A 662 -8.25 37.56 -27.04
C THR A 662 -7.30 37.24 -28.19
N TRP A 663 -7.76 36.44 -29.16
CA TRP A 663 -6.93 36.02 -30.30
C TRP A 663 -6.47 37.19 -31.17
N ALA A 664 -7.33 38.19 -31.38
CA ALA A 664 -7.05 39.37 -32.17
C ALA A 664 -6.03 40.29 -31.50
N GLU A 665 -6.14 40.52 -30.19
CA GLU A 665 -5.16 41.31 -29.46
C GLU A 665 -3.80 40.57 -29.39
N ASP A 666 -3.81 39.27 -29.11
CA ASP A 666 -2.59 38.46 -29.07
C ASP A 666 -1.88 38.43 -30.43
N SER A 667 -2.63 38.44 -31.53
CA SER A 667 -2.10 38.41 -32.90
C SER A 667 -1.91 39.79 -33.53
N LYS A 668 -1.99 40.86 -32.73
CA LYS A 668 -1.92 42.23 -33.23
C LYS A 668 -0.55 42.53 -33.82
N GLY A 669 -0.53 43.03 -35.06
CA GLY A 669 0.71 43.32 -35.80
C GLY A 669 1.42 42.08 -36.33
N GLU A 670 0.76 40.92 -36.35
CA GLU A 670 1.25 39.69 -36.94
C GLU A 670 0.63 39.43 -38.33
N VAL A 671 1.41 38.87 -39.26
CA VAL A 671 0.91 38.50 -40.60
C VAL A 671 0.27 37.11 -40.56
N VAL A 672 -1.02 37.06 -40.21
CA VAL A 672 -1.80 35.80 -40.21
C VAL A 672 -2.32 35.50 -41.61
N MET A 673 -1.68 34.55 -42.28
CA MET A 673 -1.99 34.15 -43.66
C MET A 673 -3.22 33.25 -43.74
N ARG A 674 -3.40 32.37 -42.77
CA ARG A 674 -4.45 31.35 -42.80
C ARG A 674 -4.97 31.05 -41.41
N ARG A 675 -6.28 30.84 -41.33
CA ARG A 675 -7.00 30.38 -40.14
C ARG A 675 -7.87 29.21 -40.56
N VAL A 676 -7.70 28.05 -39.94
CA VAL A 676 -8.52 26.87 -40.22
C VAL A 676 -8.96 26.21 -38.93
N GLY A 677 -10.08 25.48 -38.96
CA GLY A 677 -10.51 24.76 -37.78
C GLY A 677 -11.88 24.10 -37.89
N GLY A 678 -12.07 23.13 -37.00
CA GLY A 678 -13.28 22.34 -36.84
C GLY A 678 -13.60 21.37 -38.00
N SER A 679 -14.55 20.49 -37.74
CA SER A 679 -15.16 19.62 -38.75
C SER A 679 -15.85 20.47 -39.85
N PRO A 680 -15.90 19.99 -41.11
CA PRO A 680 -16.64 20.65 -42.19
C PRO A 680 -18.13 20.92 -41.90
N SER A 681 -18.73 20.22 -40.93
CA SER A 681 -20.14 20.39 -40.52
C SER A 681 -20.37 21.52 -39.51
N GLU A 682 -19.32 22.06 -38.89
CA GLU A 682 -19.41 23.09 -37.84
C GLU A 682 -19.52 24.52 -38.40
N ASP A 683 -20.49 24.74 -39.30
CA ASP A 683 -20.66 26.03 -39.98
C ASP A 683 -21.21 27.12 -39.07
N ASP A 684 -21.93 26.77 -38.01
CA ASP A 684 -22.42 27.70 -37.01
C ASP A 684 -21.28 28.41 -36.27
N TRP A 685 -20.31 27.64 -35.76
CA TRP A 685 -19.12 28.18 -35.11
C TRP A 685 -18.35 29.15 -36.03
N ARG A 686 -18.10 28.73 -37.28
CA ARG A 686 -17.40 29.57 -38.26
C ARG A 686 -18.14 30.86 -38.58
N ARG A 687 -19.49 30.82 -38.69
CA ARG A 687 -20.30 32.03 -38.88
C ARG A 687 -20.16 32.99 -37.70
N ASN A 688 -20.23 32.47 -36.48
CA ASN A 688 -20.12 33.29 -35.26
C ASN A 688 -18.74 33.95 -35.16
N PHE A 689 -17.66 33.21 -35.41
CA PHE A 689 -16.31 33.77 -35.41
C PHE A 689 -16.07 34.78 -36.54
N ALA A 690 -16.63 34.54 -37.73
CA ALA A 690 -16.57 35.50 -38.83
C ALA A 690 -17.30 36.81 -38.50
N GLN A 691 -18.48 36.74 -37.85
CA GLN A 691 -19.21 37.92 -37.37
C GLN A 691 -18.44 38.70 -36.30
N ALA A 692 -17.70 38.00 -35.43
CA ALA A 692 -16.82 38.61 -34.44
C ALA A 692 -15.52 39.19 -35.02
N GLY A 693 -15.28 39.07 -36.34
CA GLY A 693 -14.09 39.63 -37.01
C GLY A 693 -12.91 38.66 -37.18
N TRP A 694 -13.11 37.37 -36.91
CA TRP A 694 -12.09 36.33 -37.05
C TRP A 694 -12.55 35.19 -37.96
N PRO A 695 -12.54 35.39 -39.29
CA PRO A 695 -12.98 34.35 -40.22
C PRO A 695 -12.06 33.13 -40.17
N ILE A 696 -12.64 31.95 -39.97
CA ILE A 696 -11.94 30.65 -39.94
C ILE A 696 -12.44 29.80 -41.11
N ALA A 697 -11.51 29.30 -41.93
CA ALA A 697 -11.84 28.46 -43.07
C ALA A 697 -11.99 26.98 -42.68
N LYS A 698 -12.67 26.22 -43.55
CA LYS A 698 -12.72 24.76 -43.43
C LYS A 698 -11.33 24.16 -43.71
N PRO A 699 -10.92 23.10 -42.98
CA PRO A 699 -9.73 22.35 -43.33
C PRO A 699 -9.86 21.73 -44.73
N ILE A 700 -8.79 21.76 -45.54
CA ILE A 700 -8.77 21.15 -46.88
C ILE A 700 -9.03 19.64 -46.83
N ASN A 701 -8.49 18.97 -45.80
CA ASN A 701 -8.63 17.53 -45.63
C ASN A 701 -9.44 17.18 -44.37
N ARG A 702 -10.31 16.18 -44.50
CA ARG A 702 -11.29 15.73 -43.49
C ARG A 702 -10.80 14.52 -42.69
N ASP A 703 -9.75 13.87 -43.17
CA ASP A 703 -9.27 12.60 -42.63
C ASP A 703 -8.28 12.83 -41.48
N VAL A 704 -8.62 12.30 -40.30
CA VAL A 704 -7.81 12.33 -39.08
C VAL A 704 -6.44 11.69 -39.31
N GLU A 705 -6.38 10.56 -40.02
CA GLU A 705 -5.13 9.86 -40.30
C GLU A 705 -4.21 10.69 -41.18
N MET A 706 -4.74 11.33 -42.23
CA MET A 706 -3.90 12.18 -43.07
C MET A 706 -3.43 13.47 -42.34
N GLY A 707 -4.19 13.95 -41.34
CA GLY A 707 -3.72 15.01 -40.45
C GLY A 707 -2.56 14.54 -39.55
N ILE A 708 -2.67 13.33 -39.01
CA ILE A 708 -1.59 12.66 -38.25
C ILE A 708 -0.35 12.50 -39.14
N ASP A 709 -0.50 11.92 -40.33
CA ASP A 709 0.60 11.65 -41.26
C ASP A 709 1.39 12.91 -41.61
N ARG A 710 0.72 14.07 -41.67
CA ARG A 710 1.38 15.34 -42.00
C ARG A 710 2.15 15.93 -40.82
N VAL A 711 1.59 15.91 -39.62
CA VAL A 711 2.35 16.30 -38.42
C VAL A 711 3.56 15.37 -38.27
N TYR A 712 3.35 14.07 -38.44
CA TYR A 712 4.40 13.05 -38.43
C TYR A 712 5.49 13.33 -39.48
N ALA A 713 5.12 13.68 -40.71
CA ALA A 713 6.06 14.01 -41.78
C ALA A 713 6.88 15.27 -41.45
N LEU A 714 6.26 16.33 -40.92
CA LEU A 714 6.98 17.54 -40.51
C LEU A 714 7.95 17.26 -39.37
N THR A 715 7.57 16.42 -38.40
CA THR A 715 8.46 16.00 -37.31
C THR A 715 9.61 15.16 -37.84
N ARG A 716 9.36 14.14 -38.67
CA ARG A 716 10.40 13.31 -39.29
C ARG A 716 11.42 14.13 -40.08
N ASP A 717 10.94 15.14 -40.81
CA ASP A 717 11.79 15.98 -41.65
C ASP A 717 12.43 17.14 -40.85
N ASN A 718 12.28 17.17 -39.52
CA ASN A 718 12.75 18.23 -38.61
C ASN A 718 12.31 19.64 -39.06
N LYS A 719 11.05 19.77 -39.48
CA LYS A 719 10.43 21.02 -39.94
C LYS A 719 9.40 21.59 -38.96
N LEU A 720 9.05 20.88 -37.89
CA LEU A 720 8.15 21.38 -36.85
C LEU A 720 8.90 21.45 -35.51
N PHE A 721 9.00 22.66 -34.97
CA PHE A 721 9.57 22.94 -33.66
C PHE A 721 8.51 23.54 -32.74
N ILE A 722 8.59 23.22 -31.45
CA ILE A 722 7.66 23.70 -30.42
C ILE A 722 8.49 24.38 -29.33
N PHE A 723 8.04 25.53 -28.84
CA PHE A 723 8.71 26.17 -27.72
C PHE A 723 8.53 25.39 -26.40
N ASP A 724 9.58 25.35 -25.60
CA ASP A 724 9.67 24.60 -24.33
C ASP A 724 8.64 25.02 -23.28
N ASP A 725 8.12 26.24 -23.37
CA ASP A 725 7.05 26.76 -22.50
C ASP A 725 5.62 26.40 -22.98
N MET A 726 5.46 25.78 -24.15
CA MET A 726 4.18 25.32 -24.69
C MET A 726 3.78 23.94 -24.16
N VAL A 727 3.78 23.80 -22.84
CA VAL A 727 3.59 22.54 -22.11
C VAL A 727 2.24 21.86 -22.43
N GLY A 728 1.19 22.59 -22.81
CA GLY A 728 -0.11 22.00 -23.16
C GLY A 728 -0.05 21.12 -24.40
N ILE A 729 0.40 21.65 -25.53
CA ILE A 729 0.58 20.89 -26.78
C ILE A 729 1.68 19.84 -26.64
N LEU A 730 2.75 20.11 -25.88
CA LEU A 730 3.78 19.12 -25.60
C LEU A 730 3.21 17.93 -24.82
N HIS A 731 2.37 18.16 -23.81
CA HIS A 731 1.65 17.09 -23.12
C HIS A 731 0.79 16.28 -24.10
N GLU A 732 0.00 16.93 -24.94
CA GLU A 732 -0.87 16.25 -25.90
C GLU A 732 -0.08 15.42 -26.92
N ILE A 733 0.96 15.99 -27.55
CA ILE A 733 1.74 15.28 -28.59
C ILE A 733 2.49 14.06 -28.01
N MET A 734 2.97 14.16 -26.77
CA MET A 734 3.76 13.11 -26.09
C MET A 734 2.89 12.05 -25.39
N THR A 735 1.57 12.25 -25.30
CA THR A 735 0.63 11.27 -24.72
C THR A 735 -0.37 10.72 -25.74
N TYR A 736 -0.43 11.30 -26.94
CA TYR A 736 -1.35 10.88 -28.00
C TYR A 736 -1.02 9.48 -28.54
N SER A 737 -1.88 8.53 -28.22
CA SER A 737 -1.61 7.11 -28.48
C SER A 737 -2.82 6.36 -29.04
N ARG A 738 -2.55 5.20 -29.63
CA ARG A 738 -3.55 4.21 -30.01
C ARG A 738 -3.85 3.28 -28.85
N LYS A 739 -5.10 2.82 -28.76
CA LYS A 739 -5.46 1.70 -27.89
C LYS A 739 -4.65 0.48 -28.27
N LEU A 740 -4.12 -0.22 -27.28
CA LEU A 740 -3.42 -1.47 -27.47
C LEU A 740 -4.41 -2.64 -27.40
N ASP A 741 -4.19 -3.66 -28.22
CA ASP A 741 -4.90 -4.94 -28.11
C ASP A 741 -4.31 -5.83 -27.00
N ASP A 742 -4.88 -7.02 -26.81
CA ASP A 742 -4.45 -7.99 -25.80
C ASP A 742 -3.01 -8.49 -26.02
N GLN A 743 -2.43 -8.24 -27.21
CA GLN A 743 -1.04 -8.56 -27.56
C GLN A 743 -0.13 -7.31 -27.51
N PHE A 744 -0.60 -6.23 -26.90
CA PHE A 744 0.09 -4.93 -26.81
C PHE A 744 0.44 -4.31 -28.15
N GLN A 745 -0.29 -4.68 -29.21
CA GLN A 745 -0.12 -4.07 -30.53
C GLN A 745 -1.05 -2.86 -30.68
N PRO A 746 -0.57 -1.76 -31.28
CA PRO A 746 -1.40 -0.60 -31.55
C PRO A 746 -2.56 -0.93 -32.49
N THR A 747 -3.79 -0.67 -32.04
CA THR A 747 -4.98 -0.74 -32.89
C THR A 747 -5.12 0.53 -33.73
N LYS A 748 -6.14 0.59 -34.59
CA LYS A 748 -6.50 1.83 -35.32
C LYS A 748 -7.25 2.84 -34.44
N VAL A 749 -7.69 2.46 -33.25
CA VAL A 749 -8.49 3.33 -32.38
C VAL A 749 -7.57 4.22 -31.56
N ILE A 750 -7.78 5.54 -31.62
CA ILE A 750 -7.07 6.51 -30.77
C ILE A 750 -7.61 6.39 -29.35
N ASP A 751 -6.72 6.29 -28.37
CA ASP A 751 -7.10 6.23 -26.97
C ASP A 751 -7.52 7.62 -26.46
N ASP A 752 -8.58 7.69 -25.66
CA ASP A 752 -9.13 8.92 -25.08
C ASP A 752 -9.16 10.15 -26.02
N LYS A 753 -9.53 9.95 -27.30
CA LYS A 753 -9.49 10.96 -28.36
C LYS A 753 -10.05 12.33 -27.95
N GLN A 754 -11.07 12.35 -27.08
CA GLN A 754 -11.73 13.57 -26.61
C GLN A 754 -10.83 14.50 -25.76
N LYS A 755 -9.60 14.10 -25.39
CA LYS A 755 -8.69 14.92 -24.57
C LYS A 755 -7.76 15.84 -25.39
N PHE A 756 -7.63 15.63 -26.71
CA PHE A 756 -6.50 16.16 -27.51
C PHE A 756 -6.87 17.36 -28.40
N HIS A 757 -7.38 18.43 -27.79
CA HIS A 757 -7.93 19.58 -28.50
C HIS A 757 -6.89 20.47 -29.19
N ARG A 758 -5.74 20.73 -28.54
CA ARG A 758 -4.67 21.54 -29.16
C ARG A 758 -4.01 20.78 -30.29
N LEU A 759 -3.86 19.47 -30.15
CA LEU A 759 -3.29 18.60 -31.16
C LEU A 759 -4.23 18.44 -32.36
N ASP A 760 -5.54 18.42 -32.14
CA ASP A 760 -6.52 18.53 -33.21
C ASP A 760 -6.42 19.87 -33.94
N ALA A 761 -6.31 20.99 -33.21
CA ALA A 761 -6.04 22.30 -33.80
C ALA A 761 -4.76 22.31 -34.66
N LEU A 762 -3.66 21.73 -34.16
CA LEU A 762 -2.41 21.56 -34.91
C LEU A 762 -2.60 20.72 -36.18
N ARG A 763 -3.27 19.56 -36.07
CA ARG A 763 -3.56 18.67 -37.20
C ARG A 763 -4.37 19.36 -38.29
N TYR A 764 -5.34 20.21 -37.92
CA TYR A 764 -6.13 20.96 -38.89
C TYR A 764 -5.31 21.97 -39.67
N ILE A 765 -4.44 22.75 -39.02
CA ILE A 765 -3.62 23.75 -39.73
C ILE A 765 -2.52 23.10 -40.56
N VAL A 766 -1.89 22.05 -40.04
CA VAL A 766 -0.85 21.33 -40.78
C VAL A 766 -1.42 20.63 -42.02
N SER A 767 -2.71 20.27 -41.99
CA SER A 767 -3.43 19.70 -43.13
C SER A 767 -3.64 20.65 -44.31
N ASP A 768 -3.31 21.93 -44.17
CA ASP A 768 -3.41 22.89 -45.26
C ASP A 768 -2.11 23.00 -46.07
N PHE A 769 -0.99 22.51 -45.55
CA PHE A 769 0.29 22.56 -46.24
C PHE A 769 0.48 21.35 -47.19
N PRO A 770 1.01 21.56 -48.40
CA PRO A 770 1.39 20.47 -49.29
C PRO A 770 2.64 19.77 -48.75
N THR A 771 2.61 18.43 -48.67
CA THR A 771 3.84 17.65 -48.57
C THR A 771 4.48 17.64 -49.96
N GLU A 772 5.67 18.21 -50.11
CA GLU A 772 6.41 18.09 -51.37
C GLU A 772 6.69 16.60 -51.64
N ARG A 773 5.87 15.97 -52.48
CA ARG A 773 6.31 14.83 -53.29
C ARG A 773 7.04 15.41 -54.51
N ARG A 774 8.36 15.48 -54.45
CA ARG A 774 9.21 15.42 -55.65
C ARG A 774 10.29 14.34 -55.47
N ASP A 775 10.17 13.34 -56.34
CA ASP A 775 11.21 12.48 -56.90
C ASP A 775 11.82 11.35 -56.05
N ALA A 776 11.15 10.18 -56.12
CA ALA A 776 11.80 8.88 -55.97
C ALA A 776 11.79 8.12 -57.30
N ARG A 777 12.36 8.71 -58.36
CA ARG A 777 12.90 8.02 -59.55
C ARG A 777 13.96 8.86 -60.24
N ALA A 778 15.13 9.04 -59.60
CA ALA A 778 16.43 9.17 -60.26
C ALA A 778 17.52 9.43 -59.21
N GLY A 779 18.64 8.72 -59.30
CA GLY A 779 19.94 9.27 -58.89
C GLY A 779 20.38 8.99 -57.46
N GLN A 780 21.33 8.07 -57.36
CA GLN A 780 22.31 7.93 -56.28
C GLN A 780 22.92 9.27 -55.79
N ARG A 781 23.33 9.25 -54.50
CA ARG A 781 24.36 10.08 -53.81
C ARG A 781 23.95 11.48 -53.29
N ASN A 782 23.87 11.62 -51.96
CA ASN A 782 24.97 12.10 -51.11
C ASN A 782 24.53 12.18 -49.63
N VAL A 783 25.21 11.43 -48.76
CA VAL A 783 25.14 11.61 -47.30
C VAL A 783 25.99 12.82 -46.97
N VAL A 784 25.37 13.92 -46.52
CA VAL A 784 26.09 15.08 -45.99
C VAL A 784 26.57 14.72 -44.58
N LYS A 785 27.88 14.52 -44.45
CA LYS A 785 28.59 14.46 -43.17
C LYS A 785 28.46 15.84 -42.49
N VAL A 786 27.91 15.87 -41.27
CA VAL A 786 27.97 17.05 -40.41
C VAL A 786 29.43 17.30 -40.04
N ILE A 787 29.95 18.44 -40.48
CA ILE A 787 31.23 19.01 -40.08
C ILE A 787 31.02 19.57 -38.68
N GLY A 788 31.75 19.05 -37.68
CA GLY A 788 31.79 19.63 -36.34
C GLY A 788 32.43 21.02 -36.36
N PRO A 789 32.10 21.90 -35.40
CA PRO A 789 32.62 23.27 -35.38
C PRO A 789 34.12 23.22 -35.07
N GLY A 790 34.94 23.52 -36.06
CA GLY A 790 36.39 23.56 -35.93
C GLY A 790 36.88 24.89 -35.38
N GLY A 791 37.96 24.81 -34.62
CA GLY A 791 39.02 25.82 -34.64
C GLY A 791 40.29 25.23 -34.00
N PRO A 792 41.50 25.56 -34.48
CA PRO A 792 41.89 26.03 -35.81
C PRO A 792 42.12 24.91 -36.85
#